data_AF-A0A3M7DFI4-F1
#
_entry.id   AF-A0A3M7DFI4-F1
#
_cell.length_a   1.000
_cell.length_b   1.000
_cell.length_c   1.000
_cell.angle_alpha   90.00
_cell.angle_beta   90.00
_cell.angle_gamma   90.00
#
_symmetry.space_group_name_H-M   'P 1'
#
loop_
_entity.id
_entity.type
_entity.pdbx_description
1 polymer ?
#
loop_
_entity_poly.entity_id
_entity_poly.type
_entity_poly.pdbx_seq_one_letter_code
_entity_poly.pdbx_strand_id
1 'polypeptide(L)'
;MLAKTTTLFALFSVATRFASAAPPACLLAAVNTQPQPSALEAVCSGSNATEVENYICKHCGNDAETAMSGFASVCSRAGIKIDESASCDNSTSSSSSSSSSSASSTKAASITGTGSMPHMTGTGGSMATHTFYTTYFDSACSCTKTGSVAATAVTGMSGLTTATGTAGGMHNGTMIAPTGGVAPSAGSGAASSAGSGFGSGSSSGSGSGASASASAGTQDSGVGRVSMDVVFTVTFGLLSLFTVAYVAVAAEDESAFFSPLPEAFSNSKVVLLKDKLAVIPGDWEHDNIATNLHDIKASDPSVASALARLADTSFIAWDERFLDVIGSDARVETIQTFESPEDTHVHEAPVYVAETNELVFSDTSQIGWLWAVNIDSHKTRKIATNPPLSNVNGATYHNGLLYACTNGGSVRGIFTVNLTDGATNPILNNFRGRHFNSPNDLIFDSRGNIFFTDPTYGRASQWPGVQDPQLPNSIYHFDPHTKTLRTLSNSPLLFPNGLALSVDEETLYVADSNSTFNSLTSVRNVWAFDVEHQGAILANPRLVYQAESGWPDGVRVSRSGLLFVAVAGGVDVVAPATGLLLGKINVPGDIVFNVEPAGGERDGVWLLTGSNVVYKATIAEGRKRVGGFGGGVVSEEVGSMAEQYLGGAMGAMQNAYQRVMA
;
A
#
# COMPACT_ATOMS: atom_id res chain seq x y z
N MET A 1 -5.21 -41.17 -50.32
CA MET A 1 -6.62 -41.63 -50.36
C MET A 1 -7.03 -41.98 -48.93
N LEU A 2 -8.34 -42.05 -48.63
CA LEU A 2 -8.93 -42.23 -47.28
C LEU A 2 -8.63 -41.00 -46.37
N ALA A 3 -9.53 -40.11 -45.95
CA ALA A 3 -11.00 -40.00 -45.89
C ALA A 3 -11.70 -40.59 -44.65
N LYS A 4 -12.28 -39.68 -43.82
CA LYS A 4 -13.50 -39.78 -42.96
C LYS A 4 -13.55 -40.94 -41.92
N THR A 5 -14.20 -40.89 -40.75
CA THR A 5 -15.29 -40.09 -40.15
C THR A 5 -15.15 -40.25 -38.59
N THR A 6 -15.78 -39.57 -37.62
CA THR A 6 -17.02 -38.75 -37.53
C THR A 6 -16.92 -37.75 -36.36
N THR A 7 -17.71 -36.67 -36.39
CA THR A 7 -18.00 -35.76 -35.28
C THR A 7 -18.80 -36.43 -34.14
N LEU A 8 -18.55 -36.03 -32.89
CA LEU A 8 -19.61 -35.90 -31.88
C LEU A 8 -19.34 -34.66 -31.01
N PHE A 9 -20.39 -34.00 -30.51
CA PHE A 9 -20.31 -32.73 -29.79
C PHE A 9 -21.31 -32.71 -28.62
N ALA A 10 -21.06 -31.81 -27.67
CA ALA A 10 -21.96 -31.37 -26.59
C ALA A 10 -22.09 -32.23 -25.31
N LEU A 11 -22.55 -31.54 -24.25
CA LEU A 11 -22.98 -32.01 -22.93
C LEU A 11 -21.88 -32.52 -21.96
N PHE A 12 -21.24 -31.57 -21.28
CA PHE A 12 -21.42 -31.45 -19.82
C PHE A 12 -21.29 -29.99 -19.35
N SER A 13 -22.43 -29.30 -19.30
CA SER A 13 -22.52 -27.92 -18.83
C SER A 13 -23.70 -27.76 -17.86
N VAL A 14 -23.48 -28.16 -16.61
CA VAL A 14 -24.39 -27.88 -15.49
C VAL A 14 -23.60 -27.19 -14.40
N ALA A 15 -23.86 -25.91 -14.19
CA ALA A 15 -23.32 -25.16 -13.07
C ALA A 15 -24.31 -25.22 -11.90
N THR A 16 -23.89 -25.81 -10.77
CA THR A 16 -24.53 -25.59 -9.47
C THR A 16 -23.70 -24.60 -8.67
N ARG A 17 -24.07 -23.31 -8.78
CA ARG A 17 -23.57 -22.31 -7.82
C ARG A 17 -24.18 -22.60 -6.45
N PHE A 18 -23.36 -22.95 -5.48
CA PHE A 18 -23.64 -22.67 -4.08
C PHE A 18 -22.58 -21.69 -3.60
N ALA A 19 -23.02 -20.55 -3.07
CA ALA A 19 -22.17 -19.68 -2.29
C ALA A 19 -22.01 -20.35 -0.91
N SER A 20 -20.97 -21.16 -0.75
CA SER A 20 -20.56 -21.58 0.59
C SER A 20 -20.10 -20.33 1.34
N ALA A 21 -20.93 -19.86 2.28
CA ALA A 21 -20.45 -18.95 3.31
C ALA A 21 -19.21 -19.59 3.97
N ALA A 22 -18.25 -18.76 4.40
CA ALA A 22 -17.11 -19.27 5.14
C ALA A 22 -17.64 -20.06 6.36
N PRO A 23 -17.22 -21.32 6.56
CA PRO A 23 -17.80 -22.14 7.60
C PRO A 23 -17.58 -21.49 8.98
N PRO A 24 -18.55 -21.57 9.90
CA PRO A 24 -18.44 -20.97 11.22
C PRO A 24 -17.15 -21.41 11.94
N ALA A 25 -16.53 -20.49 12.69
CA ALA A 25 -15.24 -20.76 13.36
C ALA A 25 -15.28 -21.98 14.30
N CYS A 26 -16.47 -22.32 14.83
CA CYS A 26 -16.69 -23.52 15.62
C CYS A 26 -16.47 -24.84 14.84
N LEU A 27 -16.64 -24.87 13.50
CA LEU A 27 -16.32 -26.04 12.68
C LEU A 27 -14.81 -26.27 12.63
N LEU A 28 -14.01 -25.20 12.51
CA LEU A 28 -12.55 -25.31 12.55
C LEU A 28 -12.07 -25.78 13.93
N ALA A 29 -12.71 -25.31 15.00
CA ALA A 29 -12.48 -25.83 16.35
C ALA A 29 -12.86 -27.32 16.49
N ALA A 30 -13.96 -27.75 15.87
CA ALA A 30 -14.40 -29.15 15.86
C ALA A 30 -13.40 -30.06 15.14
N VAL A 31 -12.98 -29.70 13.92
CA VAL A 31 -11.98 -30.46 13.15
C VAL A 31 -10.63 -30.49 13.86
N ASN A 32 -10.22 -29.41 14.51
CA ASN A 32 -8.98 -29.35 15.30
C ASN A 32 -8.99 -30.21 16.58
N THR A 33 -10.09 -30.89 16.93
CA THR A 33 -10.07 -31.94 17.97
C THR A 33 -9.41 -33.23 17.48
N GLN A 34 -9.35 -33.45 16.17
CA GLN A 34 -9.01 -34.75 15.60
C GLN A 34 -7.49 -35.00 15.55
N PRO A 35 -7.01 -36.25 15.68
CA PRO A 35 -5.58 -36.55 15.75
C PRO A 35 -4.77 -36.16 14.49
N GLN A 36 -5.43 -36.02 13.34
CA GLN A 36 -4.84 -35.60 12.07
C GLN A 36 -5.81 -34.67 11.32
N PRO A 37 -5.95 -33.40 11.73
CA PRO A 37 -7.00 -32.50 11.20
C PRO A 37 -6.81 -32.12 9.73
N SER A 38 -5.61 -32.34 9.18
CA SER A 38 -5.29 -32.19 7.75
C SER A 38 -5.55 -33.44 6.91
N ALA A 39 -5.76 -34.61 7.52
CA ALA A 39 -6.00 -35.87 6.82
C ALA A 39 -7.51 -36.07 6.59
N LEU A 40 -8.03 -35.48 5.50
CA LEU A 40 -9.47 -35.40 5.24
C LEU A 40 -10.21 -36.75 5.34
N GLU A 41 -9.64 -37.83 4.80
CA GLU A 41 -10.23 -39.18 4.91
C GLU A 41 -10.32 -39.69 6.36
N ALA A 42 -9.34 -39.33 7.21
CA ALA A 42 -9.31 -39.73 8.62
C ALA A 42 -10.22 -38.86 9.49
N VAL A 43 -10.47 -37.61 9.12
CA VAL A 43 -11.44 -36.72 9.79
C VAL A 43 -12.89 -37.12 9.43
N CYS A 44 -13.13 -37.49 8.17
CA CYS A 44 -14.47 -37.77 7.64
C CYS A 44 -14.97 -39.22 7.85
N SER A 45 -14.25 -40.09 8.57
CA SER A 45 -14.59 -41.51 8.68
C SER A 45 -14.73 -42.03 10.11
N GLY A 46 -15.63 -43.00 10.28
CA GLY A 46 -15.81 -43.74 11.54
C GLY A 46 -16.14 -42.84 12.74
N SER A 47 -15.54 -43.16 13.90
CA SER A 47 -15.72 -42.40 15.14
C SER A 47 -15.31 -40.93 15.02
N ASN A 48 -14.33 -40.63 14.18
CA ASN A 48 -13.75 -39.29 14.06
C ASN A 48 -14.76 -38.28 13.47
N ALA A 49 -15.53 -38.71 12.47
CA ALA A 49 -16.67 -37.95 11.96
C ALA A 49 -17.69 -37.68 13.06
N THR A 50 -18.06 -38.71 13.81
CA THR A 50 -19.02 -38.61 14.92
C THR A 50 -18.53 -37.75 16.08
N GLU A 51 -17.22 -37.69 16.36
CA GLU A 51 -16.67 -36.75 17.33
C GLU A 51 -16.78 -35.29 16.85
N VAL A 52 -16.52 -35.03 15.57
CA VAL A 52 -16.70 -33.69 14.97
C VAL A 52 -18.18 -33.29 14.96
N GLU A 53 -19.09 -34.17 14.58
CA GLU A 53 -20.55 -33.97 14.66
C GLU A 53 -21.01 -33.61 16.08
N ASN A 54 -20.60 -34.41 17.07
CA ASN A 54 -20.94 -34.17 18.48
C ASN A 54 -20.35 -32.85 19.00
N TYR A 55 -19.13 -32.49 18.56
CA TYR A 55 -18.55 -31.19 18.91
C TYR A 55 -19.36 -30.05 18.30
N ILE A 56 -19.73 -30.14 17.02
CA ILE A 56 -20.58 -29.14 16.32
C ILE A 56 -21.89 -28.93 17.10
N CYS A 57 -22.66 -29.99 17.35
CA CYS A 57 -23.94 -29.86 18.04
C CYS A 57 -23.81 -29.33 19.49
N LYS A 58 -22.68 -29.57 20.16
CA LYS A 58 -22.44 -29.14 21.54
C LYS A 58 -21.85 -27.73 21.66
N HIS A 59 -21.12 -27.25 20.65
CA HIS A 59 -20.29 -26.04 20.76
C HIS A 59 -20.55 -24.96 19.70
N CYS A 60 -21.27 -25.25 18.60
CA CYS A 60 -21.63 -24.22 17.60
C CYS A 60 -22.90 -23.42 17.94
N GLY A 61 -23.78 -23.93 18.81
CA GLY A 61 -25.04 -23.24 19.14
C GLY A 61 -25.90 -22.95 17.91
N ASN A 62 -26.23 -21.68 17.67
CA ASN A 62 -27.02 -21.26 16.50
C ASN A 62 -26.35 -21.58 15.15
N ASP A 63 -25.02 -21.70 15.12
CA ASP A 63 -24.26 -22.00 13.91
C ASP A 63 -24.18 -23.50 13.58
N ALA A 64 -24.76 -24.38 14.42
CA ALA A 64 -24.57 -25.82 14.32
C ALA A 64 -25.06 -26.42 12.99
N GLU A 65 -26.20 -25.97 12.47
CA GLU A 65 -26.73 -26.43 11.17
C GLU A 65 -25.80 -26.03 10.02
N THR A 66 -25.33 -24.78 10.01
CA THR A 66 -24.37 -24.24 9.03
C THR A 66 -23.02 -24.96 9.09
N ALA A 67 -22.52 -25.24 10.30
CA ALA A 67 -21.28 -25.98 10.53
C ALA A 67 -21.40 -27.45 10.10
N MET A 68 -22.53 -28.11 10.39
CA MET A 68 -22.80 -29.49 9.98
C MET A 68 -22.90 -29.61 8.45
N SER A 69 -23.62 -28.70 7.80
CA SER A 69 -23.70 -28.65 6.33
C SER A 69 -22.33 -28.37 5.69
N GLY A 70 -21.52 -27.49 6.30
CA GLY A 70 -20.13 -27.27 5.91
C GLY A 70 -19.27 -28.53 6.01
N PHE A 71 -19.41 -29.29 7.09
CA PHE A 71 -18.69 -30.54 7.33
C PHE A 71 -19.08 -31.62 6.30
N ALA A 72 -20.38 -31.90 6.16
CA ALA A 72 -20.91 -32.90 5.23
C ALA A 72 -20.54 -32.57 3.76
N SER A 73 -20.53 -31.29 3.39
CA SER A 73 -20.09 -30.80 2.07
C SER A 73 -18.61 -31.07 1.81
N VAL A 74 -17.74 -30.77 2.78
CA VAL A 74 -16.28 -31.00 2.67
C VAL A 74 -15.96 -32.50 2.61
N CYS A 75 -16.62 -33.33 3.41
CA CYS A 75 -16.43 -34.79 3.37
C CYS A 75 -17.00 -35.43 2.11
N SER A 76 -18.14 -34.94 1.60
CA SER A 76 -18.71 -35.40 0.32
C SER A 76 -17.77 -35.13 -0.87
N ARG A 77 -16.93 -34.08 -0.80
CA ARG A 77 -15.88 -33.81 -1.81
C ARG A 77 -14.73 -34.82 -1.77
N ALA A 78 -14.52 -35.53 -0.67
CA ALA A 78 -13.63 -36.70 -0.58
C ALA A 78 -14.31 -38.01 -1.04
N GLY A 79 -15.57 -37.95 -1.51
CA GLY A 79 -16.37 -39.13 -1.84
C GLY A 79 -16.95 -39.86 -0.62
N ILE A 80 -16.72 -39.35 0.60
CA ILE A 80 -17.20 -39.94 1.84
C ILE A 80 -18.54 -39.30 2.21
N LYS A 81 -19.61 -40.10 2.19
CA LYS A 81 -20.92 -39.67 2.70
C LYS A 81 -20.95 -39.78 4.22
N ILE A 82 -21.20 -38.65 4.86
CA ILE A 82 -21.58 -38.57 6.27
C ILE A 82 -23.11 -38.63 6.38
N ASP A 83 -23.62 -39.17 7.49
CA ASP A 83 -25.05 -39.37 7.68
C ASP A 83 -25.70 -38.10 8.29
N GLU A 84 -26.27 -37.27 7.42
CA GLU A 84 -26.95 -36.01 7.79
C GLU A 84 -28.17 -36.22 8.72
N SER A 85 -28.54 -37.46 9.08
CA SER A 85 -29.51 -37.74 10.15
C SER A 85 -29.00 -37.42 11.56
N ALA A 86 -27.72 -37.07 11.72
CA ALA A 86 -27.15 -36.40 12.91
C ALA A 86 -27.64 -34.94 13.07
N SER A 87 -28.96 -34.74 13.02
CA SER A 87 -29.63 -33.53 13.50
C SER A 87 -29.19 -33.26 14.95
N CYS A 88 -28.94 -31.99 15.28
CA CYS A 88 -28.65 -31.56 16.65
C CYS A 88 -29.94 -31.52 17.52
N ASP A 89 -30.78 -32.56 17.39
CA ASP A 89 -32.04 -32.73 18.09
C ASP A 89 -31.79 -32.91 19.59
N ASN A 90 -31.99 -31.81 20.32
CA ASN A 90 -31.78 -31.69 21.76
C ASN A 90 -32.90 -32.39 22.57
N SER A 91 -33.17 -33.65 22.24
CA SER A 91 -34.13 -34.52 22.91
C SER A 91 -33.44 -35.34 24.00
N THR A 92 -33.55 -34.85 25.24
CA THR A 92 -32.82 -35.37 26.40
C THR A 92 -33.13 -36.85 26.69
N SER A 93 -32.24 -37.76 26.29
CA SER A 93 -32.28 -39.17 26.70
C SER A 93 -31.79 -39.32 28.15
N SER A 94 -32.61 -38.94 29.12
CA SER A 94 -32.27 -38.95 30.55
C SER A 94 -32.18 -40.38 31.11
N SER A 95 -31.03 -40.71 31.72
CA SER A 95 -30.78 -42.01 32.32
C SER A 95 -31.34 -42.10 33.75
N SER A 96 -32.59 -42.56 33.88
CA SER A 96 -33.26 -42.98 35.14
C SER A 96 -33.54 -41.86 36.19
N SER A 97 -34.64 -41.88 36.95
CA SER A 97 -35.40 -43.04 37.45
C SER A 97 -36.91 -42.77 37.69
N SER A 98 -37.72 -43.85 37.65
CA SER A 98 -39.16 -43.95 38.07
C SER A 98 -40.21 -43.07 37.34
N SER A 99 -41.45 -43.52 37.06
CA SER A 99 -42.09 -44.86 37.17
C SER A 99 -43.46 -44.89 36.46
N SER A 100 -43.86 -46.05 35.89
CA SER A 100 -45.23 -46.42 35.40
C SER A 100 -45.86 -45.58 34.26
N SER A 101 -46.66 -46.11 33.32
CA SER A 101 -46.99 -47.52 32.96
C SER A 101 -47.74 -47.60 31.59
N SER A 102 -47.59 -48.75 30.90
CA SER A 102 -48.53 -49.40 29.95
C SER A 102 -48.97 -48.75 28.60
N ALA A 103 -48.82 -49.56 27.53
CA ALA A 103 -49.77 -49.81 26.42
C ALA A 103 -49.59 -49.18 25.00
N SER A 104 -48.96 -49.97 24.12
CA SER A 104 -49.44 -50.43 22.79
C SER A 104 -49.71 -49.47 21.58
N SER A 105 -48.80 -49.56 20.60
CA SER A 105 -49.00 -50.11 19.22
C SER A 105 -49.51 -49.29 18.00
N THR A 106 -48.72 -49.44 16.91
CA THR A 106 -49.06 -49.68 15.48
C THR A 106 -49.40 -48.58 14.44
N LYS A 107 -48.50 -48.50 13.44
CA LYS A 107 -48.71 -48.49 11.95
C LYS A 107 -49.37 -47.31 11.18
N ALA A 108 -48.50 -46.60 10.43
CA ALA A 108 -48.37 -46.63 8.95
C ALA A 108 -49.26 -45.77 8.00
N ALA A 109 -48.68 -45.57 6.79
CA ALA A 109 -49.28 -45.31 5.47
C ALA A 109 -49.61 -43.86 5.00
N SER A 110 -48.73 -43.33 4.15
CA SER A 110 -48.94 -42.66 2.84
C SER A 110 -50.35 -42.22 2.36
N ILE A 111 -50.44 -41.07 1.67
CA ILE A 111 -50.92 -40.94 0.26
C ILE A 111 -50.74 -39.50 -0.32
N THR A 112 -50.82 -39.37 -1.64
CA THR A 112 -50.65 -38.16 -2.47
C THR A 112 -51.89 -37.24 -2.57
N GLY A 113 -51.72 -35.98 -3.01
CA GLY A 113 -52.83 -35.11 -3.43
C GLY A 113 -52.40 -33.85 -4.20
N THR A 114 -52.99 -33.63 -5.38
CA THR A 114 -52.82 -32.43 -6.24
C THR A 114 -54.09 -31.58 -6.27
N GLY A 115 -54.00 -30.24 -6.27
CA GLY A 115 -55.19 -29.37 -6.30
C GLY A 115 -54.97 -27.93 -6.78
N SER A 116 -55.76 -27.52 -7.78
CA SER A 116 -55.77 -26.26 -8.55
C SER A 116 -55.96 -24.94 -7.79
N MET A 117 -55.66 -23.81 -8.49
CA MET A 117 -56.04 -22.43 -8.11
C MET A 117 -57.56 -22.20 -8.07
N PRO A 118 -58.02 -21.10 -7.43
CA PRO A 118 -58.71 -20.08 -8.24
C PRO A 118 -58.39 -18.59 -7.91
N HIS A 119 -58.27 -17.81 -8.99
CA HIS A 119 -58.67 -16.41 -9.22
C HIS A 119 -58.88 -15.38 -8.06
N MET A 120 -58.20 -14.22 -8.22
CA MET A 120 -58.73 -12.84 -8.27
C MET A 120 -58.45 -11.80 -7.15
N THR A 121 -57.87 -10.66 -7.59
CA THR A 121 -57.95 -9.27 -7.04
C THR A 121 -57.55 -8.96 -5.59
N GLY A 122 -56.61 -8.02 -5.44
CA GLY A 122 -56.38 -7.26 -4.19
C GLY A 122 -55.26 -6.22 -4.35
N THR A 123 -55.58 -4.93 -4.25
CA THR A 123 -54.59 -3.83 -4.26
C THR A 123 -54.22 -3.39 -2.85
N GLY A 124 -52.95 -3.08 -2.61
CA GLY A 124 -52.48 -2.42 -1.38
C GLY A 124 -51.16 -2.99 -0.90
N GLY A 125 -50.10 -2.17 -0.88
CA GLY A 125 -48.79 -2.56 -0.36
C GLY A 125 -48.50 -1.95 1.01
N SER A 126 -47.49 -2.50 1.68
CA SER A 126 -46.72 -1.79 2.70
C SER A 126 -45.27 -2.27 2.68
N MET A 127 -44.36 -1.49 3.25
CA MET A 127 -42.92 -1.77 3.20
C MET A 127 -42.53 -2.82 4.25
N ALA A 128 -41.67 -3.76 3.88
CA ALA A 128 -40.93 -4.58 4.84
C ALA A 128 -39.63 -3.83 5.21
N THR A 129 -39.56 -3.31 6.44
CA THR A 129 -38.37 -2.64 6.95
C THR A 129 -37.26 -3.66 7.22
N HIS A 130 -36.30 -3.81 6.31
CA HIS A 130 -35.11 -4.61 6.56
C HIS A 130 -34.14 -3.84 7.47
N THR A 131 -34.23 -4.12 8.78
CA THR A 131 -33.24 -3.70 9.77
C THR A 131 -31.91 -4.40 9.47
N PHE A 132 -30.91 -3.64 9.04
CA PHE A 132 -29.54 -4.16 8.92
C PHE A 132 -28.91 -4.30 10.31
N TYR A 133 -28.54 -5.52 10.69
CA TYR A 133 -27.70 -5.75 11.86
C TYR A 133 -26.24 -5.47 11.52
N THR A 134 -25.74 -4.29 11.90
CA THR A 134 -24.30 -4.01 11.94
C THR A 134 -23.70 -4.66 13.18
N THR A 135 -23.06 -5.81 13.01
CA THR A 135 -22.30 -6.47 14.09
C THR A 135 -21.03 -5.69 14.41
N TYR A 136 -21.10 -4.85 15.44
CA TYR A 136 -19.90 -4.33 16.10
C TYR A 136 -19.16 -5.50 16.78
N PHE A 137 -17.88 -5.66 16.47
CA PHE A 137 -16.98 -6.45 17.31
C PHE A 137 -16.50 -5.57 18.47
N ASP A 138 -17.01 -5.82 19.67
CA ASP A 138 -16.41 -5.36 20.92
C ASP A 138 -15.67 -6.54 21.55
N SER A 139 -14.33 -6.53 21.44
CA SER A 139 -13.46 -7.66 21.79
C SER A 139 -12.72 -7.43 23.10
N ALA A 140 -13.46 -7.13 24.17
CA ALA A 140 -12.91 -6.83 25.50
C ALA A 140 -13.10 -7.97 26.52
N CYS A 141 -12.30 -9.06 26.44
CA CYS A 141 -12.15 -9.96 27.60
C CYS A 141 -10.91 -10.87 27.59
N SER A 142 -10.00 -10.69 28.55
CA SER A 142 -9.13 -11.77 29.06
C SER A 142 -8.76 -11.58 30.55
N CYS A 143 -9.31 -12.46 31.39
CA CYS A 143 -8.80 -12.93 32.68
C CYS A 143 -8.20 -11.94 33.72
N THR A 144 -9.06 -11.54 34.67
CA THR A 144 -8.81 -11.59 36.14
C THR A 144 -7.51 -11.02 36.74
N LYS A 145 -7.65 -9.91 37.49
CA LYS A 145 -7.05 -9.77 38.83
C LYS A 145 -8.10 -9.23 39.82
N THR A 146 -8.06 -9.70 41.06
CA THR A 146 -8.95 -9.28 42.15
C THR A 146 -8.45 -8.01 42.84
N GLY A 147 -9.36 -7.07 43.10
CA GLY A 147 -9.13 -5.83 43.85
C GLY A 147 -10.46 -5.26 44.35
N SER A 148 -10.47 -4.68 45.54
CA SER A 148 -11.71 -4.44 46.30
C SER A 148 -12.33 -3.04 46.09
N VAL A 149 -13.67 -3.02 45.97
CA VAL A 149 -14.66 -2.18 46.70
C VAL A 149 -14.19 -0.74 47.06
N ALA A 150 -14.87 0.33 46.64
CA ALA A 150 -16.28 0.59 46.96
C ALA A 150 -17.07 1.42 45.91
N ALA A 151 -18.39 1.42 46.04
CA ALA A 151 -19.32 2.18 45.21
C ALA A 151 -20.29 3.04 46.04
N THR A 152 -20.61 4.22 45.50
CA THR A 152 -21.70 5.14 45.91
C THR A 152 -22.26 5.71 44.61
N ALA A 153 -23.42 5.30 44.08
CA ALA A 153 -24.81 5.56 44.56
C ALA A 153 -25.20 7.06 44.41
N VAL A 154 -26.37 7.46 43.90
CA VAL A 154 -27.51 6.75 43.26
C VAL A 154 -28.43 7.79 42.53
N THR A 155 -29.52 7.36 41.87
CA THR A 155 -30.50 8.15 41.05
C THR A 155 -29.99 8.60 39.67
N GLY A 156 -30.80 8.72 38.60
CA GLY A 156 -32.23 8.40 38.37
C GLY A 156 -32.90 9.49 37.50
N MET A 157 -33.89 9.30 36.62
CA MET A 157 -34.69 8.16 36.12
C MET A 157 -35.76 8.80 35.17
N SER A 158 -36.25 8.09 34.14
CA SER A 158 -37.41 8.47 33.28
C SER A 158 -37.18 9.52 32.17
N GLY A 159 -37.88 9.39 31.03
CA GLY A 159 -37.88 10.42 29.97
C GLY A 159 -38.32 10.01 28.55
N LEU A 160 -39.31 9.12 28.37
CA LEU A 160 -39.76 8.67 27.03
C LEU A 160 -41.02 9.44 26.57
N THR A 161 -40.95 10.10 25.40
CA THR A 161 -42.16 10.51 24.63
C THR A 161 -41.87 10.63 23.13
N THR A 162 -42.79 10.12 22.31
CA THR A 162 -42.79 10.23 20.85
C THR A 162 -43.77 11.30 20.37
N ALA A 163 -43.45 12.00 19.28
CA ALA A 163 -44.42 12.78 18.50
C ALA A 163 -43.97 12.90 17.04
N THR A 164 -44.89 12.65 16.10
CA THR A 164 -44.71 12.84 14.65
C THR A 164 -45.30 14.17 14.19
N GLY A 165 -44.69 14.84 13.22
CA GLY A 165 -45.26 16.03 12.55
C GLY A 165 -44.80 16.13 11.10
N THR A 166 -45.73 16.35 10.17
CA THR A 166 -45.50 16.31 8.71
C THR A 166 -45.68 17.66 8.02
N ALA A 167 -44.74 17.95 7.12
CA ALA A 167 -44.92 18.69 5.86
C ALA A 167 -45.34 20.18 5.86
N GLY A 168 -44.70 20.95 4.96
CA GLY A 168 -45.34 22.06 4.26
C GLY A 168 -44.54 23.37 4.16
N GLY A 169 -44.55 23.98 2.98
CA GLY A 169 -44.28 25.42 2.80
C GLY A 169 -42.94 25.81 2.17
N MET A 170 -42.95 26.10 0.87
CA MET A 170 -42.00 27.06 0.28
C MET A 170 -42.40 28.49 0.70
N HIS A 171 -41.46 29.42 0.77
CA HIS A 171 -41.65 30.72 0.11
C HIS A 171 -40.32 31.43 -0.21
N ASN A 172 -40.34 32.23 -1.28
CA ASN A 172 -39.22 33.01 -1.80
C ASN A 172 -39.12 34.39 -1.10
N GLY A 173 -37.92 34.98 -0.98
CA GLY A 173 -37.73 36.23 -0.22
C GLY A 173 -36.33 36.86 -0.30
N THR A 174 -36.00 37.47 -1.44
CA THR A 174 -34.81 38.34 -1.61
C THR A 174 -34.94 39.63 -0.79
N MET A 175 -33.81 40.27 -0.42
CA MET A 175 -33.50 41.73 -0.44
C MET A 175 -32.17 41.99 0.33
N ILE A 176 -31.08 42.35 -0.38
CA ILE A 176 -30.48 43.71 -0.45
C ILE A 176 -29.79 44.22 0.84
N ALA A 177 -28.48 44.48 0.73
CA ALA A 177 -27.64 45.20 1.71
C ALA A 177 -27.71 46.75 1.49
N PRO A 178 -27.10 47.59 2.36
CA PRO A 178 -25.80 48.14 1.95
C PRO A 178 -24.80 48.56 3.06
N THR A 179 -23.51 48.41 2.72
CA THR A 179 -22.33 49.29 3.00
C THR A 179 -22.13 50.04 4.33
N GLY A 180 -20.91 49.91 4.89
CA GLY A 180 -20.23 50.93 5.72
C GLY A 180 -19.76 50.41 7.10
N GLY A 181 -18.58 50.76 7.62
CA GLY A 181 -17.45 51.46 7.00
C GLY A 181 -16.59 52.24 8.02
N VAL A 182 -15.26 52.08 7.96
CA VAL A 182 -14.22 52.88 8.66
C VAL A 182 -14.08 52.62 10.18
N ALA A 183 -12.86 52.77 10.69
CA ALA A 183 -12.40 52.66 12.09
C ALA A 183 -11.48 53.87 12.41
N PRO A 184 -10.59 53.88 13.42
CA PRO A 184 -10.62 53.32 14.78
C PRO A 184 -10.49 54.43 15.85
N SER A 185 -10.63 54.11 17.15
CA SER A 185 -10.09 54.95 18.24
C SER A 185 -9.84 54.16 19.53
N ALA A 186 -8.98 54.68 20.41
CA ALA A 186 -8.53 54.02 21.65
C ALA A 186 -9.27 54.53 22.90
N GLY A 187 -9.29 53.75 23.99
CA GLY A 187 -9.83 54.14 25.29
C GLY A 187 -9.32 53.24 26.43
N SER A 188 -8.63 53.82 27.42
CA SER A 188 -7.81 53.11 28.42
C SER A 188 -8.40 53.04 29.83
N GLY A 189 -8.14 51.94 30.55
CA GLY A 189 -8.25 51.79 32.02
C GLY A 189 -8.09 50.31 32.41
N ALA A 190 -7.05 49.82 33.10
CA ALA A 190 -6.53 50.15 34.45
C ALA A 190 -7.50 49.70 35.58
N ALA A 191 -7.11 48.90 36.59
CA ALA A 191 -5.83 48.25 36.94
C ALA A 191 -6.13 46.95 37.78
N SER A 192 -5.30 46.28 38.59
CA SER A 192 -3.92 46.47 39.12
C SER A 192 -3.37 45.17 39.75
N SER A 193 -2.03 45.03 39.86
CA SER A 193 -1.25 44.17 40.80
C SER A 193 -1.42 42.63 40.77
N ALA A 194 -0.40 41.78 40.94
CA ALA A 194 1.07 41.90 41.10
C ALA A 194 1.74 40.71 40.33
N GLY A 195 3.02 40.67 39.91
CA GLY A 195 4.28 40.83 40.66
C GLY A 195 4.69 39.49 41.30
N SER A 196 5.86 38.87 41.06
CA SER A 196 7.12 39.22 40.35
C SER A 196 7.60 38.02 39.46
N GLY A 197 8.55 38.08 38.53
CA GLY A 197 9.83 38.83 38.45
C GLY A 197 10.92 38.09 39.24
N PHE A 198 12.16 37.83 38.78
CA PHE A 198 12.97 38.18 37.59
C PHE A 198 13.94 37.01 37.28
N GLY A 199 14.75 36.95 36.21
CA GLY A 199 14.92 37.82 35.04
C GLY A 199 16.33 37.64 34.42
N SER A 200 16.41 37.58 33.09
CA SER A 200 17.67 37.51 32.32
C SER A 200 18.25 38.90 32.03
N GLY A 201 19.53 39.01 31.67
CA GLY A 201 20.09 40.26 31.15
C GLY A 201 21.60 40.26 30.90
N SER A 202 22.00 40.45 29.65
CA SER A 202 23.39 40.66 29.22
C SER A 202 23.49 41.85 28.27
N SER A 203 24.36 42.82 28.56
CA SER A 203 24.76 43.84 27.58
C SER A 203 26.07 44.57 27.96
N SER A 204 26.81 44.91 26.91
CA SER A 204 28.08 45.63 26.86
C SER A 204 28.10 47.04 27.48
N GLY A 205 29.26 47.50 27.98
CA GLY A 205 29.47 48.91 28.38
C GLY A 205 30.95 49.29 28.64
N SER A 206 31.56 49.97 27.67
CA SER A 206 32.93 50.53 27.64
C SER A 206 33.38 51.41 28.84
N GLY A 207 34.68 51.38 29.18
CA GLY A 207 35.34 52.40 30.01
C GLY A 207 36.88 52.25 30.05
N SER A 208 37.64 53.36 30.06
CA SER A 208 39.11 53.36 29.87
C SER A 208 39.88 54.38 30.73
N GLY A 209 40.95 53.92 31.40
CA GLY A 209 41.97 54.68 32.15
C GLY A 209 42.85 53.67 32.93
N ALA A 210 44.18 53.71 33.02
CA ALA A 210 45.14 54.79 33.28
C ALA A 210 45.02 55.37 34.72
N SER A 211 46.07 55.48 35.54
CA SER A 211 47.49 55.03 35.43
C SER A 211 48.22 55.18 36.80
N ALA A 212 49.51 54.77 36.87
CA ALA A 212 50.48 55.01 37.97
C ALA A 212 50.27 54.18 39.29
N SER A 213 51.24 53.40 39.82
CA SER A 213 52.58 53.67 40.43
C SER A 213 52.51 53.96 41.95
N ALA A 214 53.47 53.61 42.83
CA ALA A 214 54.84 53.09 42.65
C ALA A 214 55.39 52.41 43.94
N SER A 215 56.60 51.81 43.85
CA SER A 215 57.59 51.57 44.94
C SER A 215 57.25 50.55 46.06
N ALA A 216 58.20 49.85 46.70
CA ALA A 216 59.62 49.55 46.40
C ALA A 216 60.10 48.33 47.25
N GLY A 217 61.21 47.68 46.86
CA GLY A 217 61.83 46.60 47.66
C GLY A 217 63.11 46.01 47.05
N THR A 218 64.26 46.28 47.68
CA THR A 218 65.58 45.62 47.48
C THR A 218 65.60 44.22 48.14
N GLN A 219 66.55 43.29 47.95
CA GLN A 219 67.94 43.25 47.41
C GLN A 219 68.17 41.77 46.96
N ASP A 220 68.73 41.46 45.77
CA ASP A 220 70.17 41.28 45.45
C ASP A 220 70.70 39.83 45.61
N SER A 221 71.87 39.56 45.01
CA SER A 221 72.59 38.29 44.81
C SER A 221 71.96 37.31 43.79
N GLY A 222 72.78 36.79 42.88
CA GLY A 222 72.36 35.79 41.88
C GLY A 222 73.55 35.02 41.31
N VAL A 223 73.35 33.71 41.05
CA VAL A 223 74.31 32.79 40.43
C VAL A 223 73.56 31.74 39.61
N GLY A 224 74.10 31.38 38.45
CA GLY A 224 73.95 30.03 37.87
C GLY A 224 72.63 29.66 37.18
N ARG A 225 72.61 29.70 35.84
CA ARG A 225 71.61 29.00 35.03
C ARG A 225 71.80 27.48 35.09
N VAL A 226 70.69 26.73 35.15
CA VAL A 226 70.50 25.47 34.42
C VAL A 226 69.13 25.55 33.74
N SER A 227 68.99 25.02 32.51
CA SER A 227 67.73 25.07 31.74
C SER A 227 66.66 24.17 32.34
N MET A 228 65.39 24.58 32.22
CA MET A 228 64.21 23.84 32.69
C MET A 228 63.33 23.30 31.55
N ASP A 229 63.87 23.27 30.32
CA ASP A 229 63.13 22.99 29.08
C ASP A 229 62.88 21.49 28.82
N VAL A 230 63.28 20.61 29.75
CA VAL A 230 63.22 19.14 29.57
C VAL A 230 62.02 18.50 30.32
N VAL A 231 61.42 19.20 31.29
CA VAL A 231 60.38 18.62 32.16
C VAL A 231 58.95 18.87 31.64
N PHE A 232 58.73 19.92 30.85
CA PHE A 232 57.37 20.31 30.40
C PHE A 232 56.86 19.53 29.17
N THR A 233 57.74 18.89 28.41
CA THR A 233 57.38 18.25 27.13
C THR A 233 56.79 16.84 27.29
N VAL A 234 57.07 16.16 28.40
CA VAL A 234 56.73 14.73 28.59
C VAL A 234 55.26 14.53 29.01
N THR A 235 54.69 15.43 29.81
CA THR A 235 53.33 15.27 30.38
C THR A 235 52.21 15.52 29.37
N PHE A 236 52.40 16.42 28.39
CA PHE A 236 51.40 16.66 27.35
C PHE A 236 51.45 15.64 26.19
N GLY A 237 52.63 15.06 25.90
CA GLY A 237 52.78 14.04 24.86
C GLY A 237 52.08 12.71 25.17
N LEU A 238 51.87 12.39 26.46
CA LEU A 238 51.13 11.19 26.87
C LEU A 238 49.61 11.38 26.82
N LEU A 239 49.09 12.56 27.16
CA LEU A 239 47.64 12.81 27.03
C LEU A 239 47.21 12.83 25.56
N SER A 240 47.98 13.42 24.64
CA SER A 240 47.59 13.44 23.22
C SER A 240 47.54 12.04 22.61
N LEU A 241 48.44 11.12 22.99
CA LEU A 241 48.38 9.71 22.59
C LEU A 241 47.12 9.01 23.13
N PHE A 242 46.72 9.27 24.38
CA PHE A 242 45.46 8.73 24.92
C PHE A 242 44.23 9.37 24.26
N THR A 243 44.24 10.66 23.92
CA THR A 243 43.12 11.30 23.20
C THR A 243 43.01 10.78 21.76
N VAL A 244 44.13 10.58 21.05
CA VAL A 244 44.12 9.96 19.71
C VAL A 244 43.66 8.50 19.78
N ALA A 245 43.99 7.77 20.85
CA ALA A 245 43.47 6.41 21.08
C ALA A 245 41.98 6.37 21.48
N TYR A 246 41.40 7.47 21.99
CA TYR A 246 39.97 7.59 22.34
C TYR A 246 39.11 8.27 21.25
N VAL A 247 39.75 8.88 20.25
CA VAL A 247 39.12 9.39 19.01
C VAL A 247 39.43 8.47 17.82
N ALA A 248 40.06 7.31 18.08
CA ALA A 248 39.57 6.07 17.49
C ALA A 248 38.16 5.79 18.03
N VAL A 249 37.18 6.56 17.54
CA VAL A 249 35.78 6.12 17.51
C VAL A 249 35.80 4.73 16.90
N ALA A 250 35.09 3.78 17.50
CA ALA A 250 35.00 2.45 16.93
C ALA A 250 34.47 2.60 15.49
N ALA A 251 35.29 2.20 14.51
CA ALA A 251 34.77 1.87 13.19
C ALA A 251 34.04 0.54 13.39
N GLU A 252 32.80 0.64 13.87
CA GLU A 252 31.96 -0.51 14.17
C GLU A 252 31.77 -1.32 12.90
N ASP A 253 31.84 -2.65 13.00
CA ASP A 253 32.16 -3.48 11.84
C ASP A 253 30.94 -3.68 10.93
N GLU A 254 30.66 -2.67 10.11
CA GLU A 254 29.59 -2.67 9.12
C GLU A 254 29.77 -3.75 8.03
N SER A 255 30.88 -4.49 8.00
CA SER A 255 31.00 -5.69 7.14
C SER A 255 30.08 -6.83 7.56
N ALA A 256 29.39 -6.70 8.71
CA ALA A 256 28.22 -7.50 9.06
C ALA A 256 26.98 -7.17 8.19
N PHE A 257 26.82 -5.91 7.74
CA PHE A 257 25.61 -5.40 7.07
C PHE A 257 25.81 -5.14 5.56
N PHE A 258 27.03 -4.83 5.12
CA PHE A 258 27.30 -4.48 3.73
C PHE A 258 28.35 -5.39 3.08
N SER A 259 28.08 -5.78 1.85
CA SER A 259 29.03 -6.44 0.96
C SER A 259 29.94 -5.40 0.30
N PRO A 260 31.20 -5.76 -0.05
CA PRO A 260 32.07 -4.88 -0.82
C PRO A 260 31.47 -4.60 -2.21
N LEU A 261 31.54 -3.35 -2.64
CA LEU A 261 31.09 -2.93 -3.98
C LEU A 261 32.20 -3.14 -5.03
N PRO A 262 31.84 -3.33 -6.32
CA PRO A 262 32.82 -3.27 -7.41
C PRO A 262 33.50 -1.89 -7.47
N GLU A 263 34.77 -1.86 -7.89
CA GLU A 263 35.61 -0.64 -7.91
C GLU A 263 34.98 0.55 -8.66
N ALA A 264 34.17 0.28 -9.70
CA ALA A 264 33.44 1.29 -10.46
C ALA A 264 32.41 2.09 -9.63
N PHE A 265 31.99 1.60 -8.46
CA PHE A 265 31.06 2.26 -7.53
C PHE A 265 31.77 2.95 -6.36
N SER A 266 33.11 2.99 -6.35
CA SER A 266 33.93 3.52 -5.24
C SER A 266 33.66 4.99 -4.87
N ASN A 267 33.04 5.77 -5.75
CA ASN A 267 32.68 7.18 -5.52
C ASN A 267 31.16 7.42 -5.51
N SER A 268 30.36 6.36 -5.57
CA SER A 268 28.90 6.42 -5.72
C SER A 268 28.22 6.28 -4.36
N LYS A 269 27.12 7.02 -4.10
CA LYS A 269 26.33 6.91 -2.86
C LYS A 269 25.44 5.66 -2.86
N VAL A 270 26.09 4.49 -2.86
CA VAL A 270 25.49 3.16 -3.01
C VAL A 270 25.90 2.27 -1.84
N VAL A 271 25.03 1.35 -1.43
CA VAL A 271 25.40 0.17 -0.62
C VAL A 271 24.80 -1.10 -1.20
N LEU A 272 25.48 -2.23 -1.00
CA LEU A 272 24.96 -3.57 -1.26
C LEU A 272 24.77 -4.29 0.07
N LEU A 273 23.52 -4.63 0.39
CA LEU A 273 23.15 -5.30 1.62
C LEU A 273 23.67 -6.74 1.63
N LYS A 274 24.39 -7.08 2.69
CA LYS A 274 24.89 -8.43 2.94
C LYS A 274 23.77 -9.31 3.47
N ASP A 275 23.71 -10.55 3.00
CA ASP A 275 22.72 -11.58 3.38
C ASP A 275 21.26 -11.08 3.35
N LYS A 276 21.00 -10.04 2.54
CA LYS A 276 19.72 -9.33 2.36
C LYS A 276 19.08 -8.85 3.67
N LEU A 277 19.89 -8.60 4.71
CA LEU A 277 19.45 -8.32 6.08
C LEU A 277 18.49 -9.35 6.68
N ALA A 278 18.56 -10.62 6.24
CA ALA A 278 17.75 -11.71 6.79
C ALA A 278 18.04 -12.02 8.28
N VAL A 279 19.14 -11.50 8.81
CA VAL A 279 19.48 -11.49 10.25
C VAL A 279 20.02 -10.11 10.61
N ILE A 280 19.37 -9.45 11.57
CA ILE A 280 19.86 -8.23 12.23
C ILE A 280 20.20 -8.62 13.68
N PRO A 281 21.34 -8.18 14.26
CA PRO A 281 21.69 -8.45 15.65
C PRO A 281 21.01 -7.48 16.65
N GLY A 282 21.01 -7.84 17.93
CA GLY A 282 20.44 -7.03 19.01
C GLY A 282 18.92 -7.12 19.14
N ASP A 283 18.32 -6.05 19.67
CA ASP A 283 16.88 -5.80 19.67
C ASP A 283 16.60 -4.53 18.84
N TRP A 284 15.44 -4.43 18.20
CA TRP A 284 15.05 -3.25 17.43
C TRP A 284 13.54 -2.96 17.45
N GLU A 285 13.19 -1.68 17.35
CA GLU A 285 11.81 -1.17 17.32
C GLU A 285 11.51 -0.45 15.99
N HIS A 286 10.27 -0.56 15.52
CA HIS A 286 9.77 0.03 14.27
C HIS A 286 8.48 0.81 14.56
N ASP A 287 8.55 2.15 14.53
CA ASP A 287 7.54 3.02 15.14
C ASP A 287 6.15 2.98 14.48
N ASN A 288 6.09 3.20 13.16
CA ASN A 288 4.82 3.37 12.46
C ASN A 288 4.93 2.97 10.97
N ILE A 289 3.80 3.04 10.26
CA ILE A 289 3.68 2.59 8.86
C ILE A 289 4.61 3.32 7.88
N ALA A 290 5.04 4.55 8.17
CA ALA A 290 5.96 5.35 7.34
C ALA A 290 7.43 5.29 7.81
N THR A 291 7.74 4.61 8.92
CA THR A 291 9.12 4.30 9.34
C THR A 291 9.80 3.46 8.26
N ASN A 292 10.96 3.90 7.77
CA ASN A 292 11.78 3.18 6.81
C ASN A 292 12.80 2.28 7.52
N LEU A 293 13.47 1.40 6.75
CA LEU A 293 14.59 0.59 7.25
C LEU A 293 15.61 1.41 8.06
N HIS A 294 15.98 2.61 7.56
CA HIS A 294 16.96 3.50 8.23
C HIS A 294 16.41 4.25 9.47
N ASP A 295 15.11 4.21 9.72
CA ASP A 295 14.45 4.87 10.85
C ASP A 295 14.22 3.93 12.06
N ILE A 296 14.55 2.63 11.95
CA ILE A 296 14.36 1.69 13.06
C ILE A 296 15.30 2.00 14.23
N LYS A 297 14.84 1.79 15.46
CA LYS A 297 15.65 2.04 16.67
C LYS A 297 16.30 0.75 17.11
N ALA A 298 17.62 0.64 16.95
CA ALA A 298 18.37 -0.55 17.37
C ALA A 298 19.07 -0.34 18.73
N SER A 299 19.15 -1.41 19.52
CA SER A 299 19.93 -1.46 20.77
C SER A 299 21.41 -1.79 20.56
N ASP A 300 21.74 -2.45 19.43
CA ASP A 300 23.11 -2.77 19.03
C ASP A 300 23.74 -1.59 18.25
N PRO A 301 24.89 -1.04 18.70
CA PRO A 301 25.55 0.08 18.05
C PRO A 301 25.90 -0.17 16.57
N SER A 302 26.32 -1.40 16.22
CA SER A 302 26.74 -1.72 14.86
C SER A 302 25.58 -1.66 13.86
N VAL A 303 24.36 -1.99 14.32
CA VAL A 303 23.13 -1.75 13.57
C VAL A 303 22.93 -0.25 13.42
N ALA A 304 22.98 0.52 14.52
CA ALA A 304 22.77 1.97 14.48
C ALA A 304 23.73 2.71 13.53
N SER A 305 25.00 2.28 13.43
CA SER A 305 25.94 2.78 12.41
C SER A 305 25.46 2.46 10.99
N ALA A 306 25.13 1.20 10.71
CA ALA A 306 24.66 0.78 9.39
C ALA A 306 23.37 1.50 8.97
N LEU A 307 22.46 1.78 9.91
CA LEU A 307 21.24 2.56 9.68
C LEU A 307 21.55 4.03 9.37
N ALA A 308 22.45 4.67 10.13
CA ALA A 308 22.90 6.02 9.86
C ALA A 308 23.60 6.13 8.49
N ARG A 309 24.34 5.10 8.07
CA ARG A 309 24.91 5.01 6.73
C ARG A 309 23.84 4.86 5.65
N LEU A 310 22.83 4.01 5.85
CA LEU A 310 21.69 3.88 4.92
C LEU A 310 20.98 5.24 4.71
N ALA A 311 20.81 6.03 5.76
CA ALA A 311 20.24 7.38 5.71
C ALA A 311 21.09 8.41 4.93
N ASP A 312 22.37 8.14 4.62
CA ASP A 312 23.18 9.01 3.73
C ASP A 312 23.31 8.46 2.29
N THR A 313 22.80 7.25 2.00
CA THR A 313 22.87 6.67 0.65
C THR A 313 21.77 7.15 -0.29
N SER A 314 22.08 7.18 -1.59
CA SER A 314 21.11 7.47 -2.66
C SER A 314 20.57 6.20 -3.34
N PHE A 315 21.25 5.06 -3.16
CA PHE A 315 20.81 3.76 -3.67
C PHE A 315 21.15 2.65 -2.68
N ILE A 316 20.19 1.78 -2.42
CA ILE A 316 20.34 0.60 -1.56
C ILE A 316 20.06 -0.63 -2.42
N ALA A 317 21.00 -1.56 -2.52
CA ALA A 317 20.83 -2.81 -3.26
C ALA A 317 20.56 -3.98 -2.29
N TRP A 318 19.42 -4.66 -2.45
CA TRP A 318 19.13 -5.96 -1.82
C TRP A 318 19.60 -7.13 -2.71
N ASP A 319 20.02 -6.86 -3.94
CA ASP A 319 20.47 -7.85 -4.92
C ASP A 319 21.55 -7.24 -5.83
N GLU A 320 22.61 -7.98 -6.12
CA GLU A 320 23.74 -7.48 -6.94
C GLU A 320 23.31 -7.03 -8.33
N ARG A 321 22.23 -7.61 -8.89
CA ARG A 321 21.65 -7.23 -10.19
C ARG A 321 21.15 -5.79 -10.21
N PHE A 322 20.89 -5.16 -9.07
CA PHE A 322 20.54 -3.73 -9.03
C PHE A 322 21.71 -2.84 -9.46
N LEU A 323 22.96 -3.29 -9.30
CA LEU A 323 24.14 -2.55 -9.76
C LEU A 323 24.16 -2.40 -11.29
N ASP A 324 23.69 -3.40 -12.04
CA ASP A 324 23.51 -3.30 -13.50
C ASP A 324 22.37 -2.36 -13.89
N VAL A 325 21.32 -2.24 -13.06
CA VAL A 325 20.17 -1.34 -13.27
C VAL A 325 20.60 0.12 -13.05
N ILE A 326 21.35 0.40 -11.98
CA ILE A 326 21.74 1.78 -11.65
C ILE A 326 22.99 2.24 -12.42
N GLY A 327 24.00 1.37 -12.57
CA GLY A 327 25.31 1.68 -13.14
C GLY A 327 26.20 2.55 -12.23
N SER A 328 27.50 2.63 -12.53
CA SER A 328 28.48 3.42 -11.76
C SER A 328 28.08 4.88 -11.57
N ASP A 329 27.55 5.48 -12.65
CA ASP A 329 27.24 6.91 -12.78
C ASP A 329 25.88 7.28 -12.15
N ALA A 330 25.31 6.37 -11.35
CA ALA A 330 24.03 6.53 -10.67
C ALA A 330 24.06 7.68 -9.67
N ARG A 331 23.07 8.57 -9.77
CA ARG A 331 22.86 9.69 -8.86
C ARG A 331 21.39 10.07 -8.75
N VAL A 332 21.02 10.68 -7.64
CA VAL A 332 19.74 11.34 -7.42
C VAL A 332 20.01 12.83 -7.21
N GLU A 333 19.28 13.68 -7.93
CA GLU A 333 19.39 15.14 -7.89
C GLU A 333 18.03 15.73 -7.48
N THR A 334 17.96 16.60 -6.48
CA THR A 334 16.77 17.44 -6.26
C THR A 334 16.71 18.50 -7.37
N ILE A 335 15.62 18.56 -8.12
CA ILE A 335 15.43 19.55 -9.19
C ILE A 335 14.58 20.74 -8.76
N GLN A 336 13.64 20.55 -7.83
CA GLN A 336 12.83 21.63 -7.26
C GLN A 336 12.36 21.27 -5.85
N THR A 337 12.37 22.25 -4.95
CA THR A 337 11.72 22.18 -3.62
C THR A 337 10.66 23.27 -3.54
N PHE A 338 9.51 22.96 -2.95
CA PHE A 338 8.43 23.91 -2.72
C PHE A 338 8.34 24.21 -1.22
N GLU A 339 8.47 25.48 -0.85
CA GLU A 339 8.50 25.93 0.56
C GLU A 339 7.22 26.70 0.96
N SER A 340 6.39 27.04 -0.03
CA SER A 340 5.09 27.69 0.16
C SER A 340 4.08 26.67 0.70
N PRO A 341 3.43 26.89 1.87
CA PRO A 341 2.40 25.99 2.38
C PRO A 341 1.18 25.83 1.47
N GLU A 342 1.05 26.67 0.43
CA GLU A 342 0.02 26.54 -0.61
C GLU A 342 0.43 25.56 -1.73
N ASP A 343 1.70 25.14 -1.79
CA ASP A 343 2.29 24.31 -2.86
C ASP A 343 2.92 23.01 -2.33
N THR A 344 2.61 22.60 -1.09
CA THR A 344 3.24 21.48 -0.36
C THR A 344 2.22 20.43 0.13
N HIS A 345 1.27 19.99 -0.70
CA HIS A 345 0.27 19.00 -0.28
C HIS A 345 0.75 17.58 -0.56
N VAL A 346 0.71 17.18 -1.82
CA VAL A 346 1.22 15.91 -2.37
C VAL A 346 1.44 16.18 -3.86
N HIS A 347 2.62 15.84 -4.41
CA HIS A 347 2.90 16.05 -5.83
C HIS A 347 2.59 14.77 -6.64
N GLU A 348 1.67 14.89 -7.58
CA GLU A 348 0.97 13.78 -8.25
C GLU A 348 0.83 14.03 -9.76
N ALA A 349 0.33 13.07 -10.55
CA ALA A 349 0.32 13.17 -12.03
C ALA A 349 1.70 13.49 -12.66
N PRO A 350 2.84 12.91 -12.20
CA PRO A 350 4.11 13.14 -12.88
C PRO A 350 4.04 12.60 -14.31
N VAL A 351 4.13 13.52 -15.27
CA VAL A 351 4.06 13.23 -16.70
C VAL A 351 5.14 14.03 -17.41
N TYR A 352 6.08 13.34 -18.05
CA TYR A 352 7.17 14.01 -18.76
C TYR A 352 6.77 14.38 -20.19
N VAL A 353 7.00 15.64 -20.56
CA VAL A 353 6.68 16.22 -21.86
C VAL A 353 7.98 16.54 -22.60
N ALA A 354 8.34 15.68 -23.55
CA ALA A 354 9.61 15.74 -24.25
C ALA A 354 9.78 17.01 -25.09
N GLU A 355 8.70 17.54 -25.65
CA GLU A 355 8.66 18.72 -26.50
C GLU A 355 9.05 20.01 -25.78
N THR A 356 8.82 20.09 -24.47
CA THR A 356 9.21 21.23 -23.62
C THR A 356 10.32 20.90 -22.61
N ASN A 357 10.69 19.62 -22.49
CA ASN A 357 11.63 19.09 -21.49
C ASN A 357 11.16 19.37 -20.05
N GLU A 358 9.85 19.24 -19.80
CA GLU A 358 9.21 19.53 -18.51
C GLU A 358 8.58 18.28 -17.92
N LEU A 359 8.69 18.12 -16.60
CA LEU A 359 7.75 17.33 -15.83
C LEU A 359 6.52 18.19 -15.55
N VAL A 360 5.35 17.77 -16.03
CA VAL A 360 4.04 18.29 -15.60
C VAL A 360 3.56 17.45 -14.42
N PHE A 361 2.95 18.07 -13.41
CA PHE A 361 2.39 17.39 -12.25
C PHE A 361 1.32 18.28 -11.56
N SER A 362 0.46 17.69 -10.73
CA SER A 362 -0.43 18.40 -9.81
C SER A 362 0.23 18.59 -8.45
N ASP A 363 -0.17 19.65 -7.74
CA ASP A 363 -0.18 19.62 -6.28
C ASP A 363 -1.61 19.29 -5.85
N THR A 364 -1.81 18.29 -5.00
CA THR A 364 -3.16 17.86 -4.63
C THR A 364 -3.89 18.91 -3.78
N SER A 365 -5.21 18.75 -3.64
CA SER A 365 -6.17 19.71 -3.10
C SER A 365 -6.35 21.01 -3.90
N GLN A 366 -5.38 21.39 -4.74
CA GLN A 366 -5.46 22.58 -5.59
C GLN A 366 -6.56 22.49 -6.65
N ILE A 367 -7.01 23.66 -7.09
CA ILE A 367 -8.08 23.82 -8.07
C ILE A 367 -7.65 24.76 -9.18
N GLY A 368 -7.81 24.32 -10.43
CA GLY A 368 -7.68 25.17 -11.60
C GLY A 368 -6.27 25.34 -12.14
N TRP A 369 -5.27 24.58 -11.68
CA TRP A 369 -3.92 24.65 -12.23
C TRP A 369 -3.08 23.36 -12.01
N LEU A 370 -1.99 23.23 -12.77
CA LEU A 370 -0.94 22.20 -12.67
C LEU A 370 0.44 22.89 -12.61
N TRP A 371 1.45 22.26 -12.00
CA TRP A 371 2.86 22.64 -12.14
C TRP A 371 3.43 22.10 -13.45
N ALA A 372 4.44 22.80 -13.98
CA ALA A 372 5.40 22.26 -14.91
C ALA A 372 6.82 22.73 -14.53
N VAL A 373 7.79 21.82 -14.52
CA VAL A 373 9.19 22.07 -14.12
C VAL A 373 10.14 21.52 -15.18
N ASN A 374 10.96 22.39 -15.77
CA ASN A 374 11.93 22.00 -16.78
C ASN A 374 13.13 21.26 -16.16
N ILE A 375 13.35 20.00 -16.53
CA ILE A 375 14.20 19.08 -15.73
C ILE A 375 15.72 19.33 -15.80
N ASP A 376 16.17 20.21 -16.71
CA ASP A 376 17.58 20.63 -16.80
C ASP A 376 17.81 22.07 -16.31
N SER A 377 16.88 23.00 -16.57
CA SER A 377 17.02 24.41 -16.18
C SER A 377 16.31 24.78 -14.88
N HIS A 378 15.56 23.83 -14.31
CA HIS A 378 14.80 23.91 -13.05
C HIS A 378 13.82 25.09 -13.02
N LYS A 379 13.43 25.61 -14.18
CA LYS A 379 12.43 26.68 -14.31
C LYS A 379 11.04 26.10 -14.12
N THR A 380 10.24 26.77 -13.30
CA THR A 380 8.86 26.38 -13.00
C THR A 380 7.85 27.30 -13.71
N ARG A 381 6.67 26.77 -14.02
CA ARG A 381 5.48 27.53 -14.46
C ARG A 381 4.20 26.84 -13.97
N LYS A 382 3.11 27.59 -13.84
CA LYS A 382 1.77 27.03 -13.61
C LYS A 382 0.96 27.01 -14.91
N ILE A 383 0.27 25.92 -15.17
CA ILE A 383 -0.66 25.72 -16.30
C ILE A 383 -2.07 25.82 -15.73
N ALA A 384 -2.77 26.94 -15.96
CA ALA A 384 -4.17 27.08 -15.54
C ALA A 384 -5.07 26.15 -16.36
N THR A 385 -6.01 25.43 -15.72
CA THR A 385 -7.00 24.58 -16.40
C THR A 385 -8.31 25.32 -16.62
N ASN A 386 -8.90 25.19 -17.81
CA ASN A 386 -10.10 25.89 -18.22
C ASN A 386 -11.07 24.99 -19.03
N PRO A 387 -12.22 24.56 -18.48
CA PRO A 387 -12.66 24.80 -17.10
C PRO A 387 -11.69 24.29 -16.02
N PRO A 388 -11.68 24.92 -14.83
CA PRO A 388 -10.86 24.48 -13.70
C PRO A 388 -11.14 23.03 -13.30
N LEU A 389 -10.08 22.22 -13.23
CA LEU A 389 -10.14 20.88 -12.63
C LEU A 389 -9.91 21.00 -11.11
N SER A 390 -10.65 20.21 -10.33
CA SER A 390 -10.46 20.10 -8.88
C SER A 390 -9.69 18.83 -8.54
N ASN A 391 -8.55 18.98 -7.88
CA ASN A 391 -7.67 17.90 -7.45
C ASN A 391 -7.40 16.85 -8.54
N VAL A 392 -6.46 17.16 -9.43
CA VAL A 392 -5.93 16.20 -10.39
C VAL A 392 -5.04 15.22 -9.62
N ASN A 393 -5.26 13.91 -9.80
CA ASN A 393 -4.43 12.87 -9.18
C ASN A 393 -3.46 12.29 -10.20
N GLY A 394 -3.62 11.06 -10.70
CA GLY A 394 -2.80 10.51 -11.76
C GLY A 394 -3.10 11.07 -13.15
N ALA A 395 -2.11 10.99 -14.04
CA ALA A 395 -2.22 11.44 -15.43
C ALA A 395 -1.23 10.72 -16.35
N THR A 396 -1.43 10.86 -17.67
CA THR A 396 -0.54 10.33 -18.70
C THR A 396 -0.59 11.20 -19.97
N TYR A 397 0.50 11.30 -20.74
CA TYR A 397 0.54 12.05 -22.01
C TYR A 397 0.23 11.12 -23.19
N HIS A 398 -0.76 11.49 -24.00
CA HIS A 398 -1.17 10.68 -25.15
C HIS A 398 -1.63 11.58 -26.31
N ASN A 399 -1.07 11.35 -27.51
CA ASN A 399 -1.41 12.08 -28.74
C ASN A 399 -1.44 13.62 -28.61
N GLY A 400 -0.49 14.20 -27.87
CA GLY A 400 -0.34 15.65 -27.70
C GLY A 400 -1.18 16.27 -26.57
N LEU A 401 -1.97 15.48 -25.85
CA LEU A 401 -2.80 15.92 -24.72
C LEU A 401 -2.42 15.17 -23.43
N LEU A 402 -2.49 15.87 -22.31
CA LEU A 402 -2.48 15.22 -20.99
C LEU A 402 -3.88 14.63 -20.76
N TYR A 403 -3.98 13.36 -20.38
CA TYR A 403 -5.20 12.76 -19.86
C TYR A 403 -5.04 12.63 -18.35
N ALA A 404 -5.96 13.23 -17.59
CA ALA A 404 -5.84 13.41 -16.15
C ALA A 404 -7.09 12.91 -15.43
N CYS A 405 -6.89 12.14 -14.36
CA CYS A 405 -7.93 11.79 -13.39
C CYS A 405 -8.20 12.98 -12.45
N THR A 406 -9.45 13.17 -12.05
CA THR A 406 -9.81 14.07 -10.93
C THR A 406 -10.51 13.32 -9.82
N ASN A 407 -9.96 13.44 -8.60
CA ASN A 407 -10.45 12.75 -7.41
C ASN A 407 -11.19 13.69 -6.42
N GLY A 408 -11.15 15.01 -6.66
CA GLY A 408 -11.85 16.03 -5.88
C GLY A 408 -12.98 16.73 -6.64
N GLY A 409 -13.71 17.61 -5.97
CA GLY A 409 -14.80 18.38 -6.57
C GLY A 409 -16.08 17.58 -6.81
N SER A 410 -17.12 18.28 -7.29
CA SER A 410 -18.47 17.72 -7.47
C SER A 410 -18.65 16.88 -8.73
N VAL A 411 -17.78 17.05 -9.73
CA VAL A 411 -17.72 16.24 -10.97
C VAL A 411 -16.32 15.67 -11.09
N ARG A 412 -16.20 14.35 -10.94
CA ARG A 412 -14.96 13.57 -10.99
C ARG A 412 -14.95 12.67 -12.21
N GLY A 413 -13.77 12.32 -12.71
CA GLY A 413 -13.66 11.59 -13.97
C GLY A 413 -12.26 11.63 -14.57
N ILE A 414 -12.19 11.35 -15.88
CA ILE A 414 -10.98 11.52 -16.69
C ILE A 414 -11.24 12.63 -17.70
N PHE A 415 -10.30 13.58 -17.78
CA PHE A 415 -10.36 14.78 -18.60
C PHE A 415 -9.09 14.90 -19.44
N THR A 416 -9.20 15.38 -20.69
CA THR A 416 -8.01 15.88 -21.41
C THR A 416 -7.70 17.31 -20.99
N VAL A 417 -6.41 17.66 -20.93
CA VAL A 417 -5.89 19.02 -20.77
C VAL A 417 -4.92 19.32 -21.92
N ASN A 418 -5.13 20.44 -22.62
CA ASN A 418 -4.14 21.00 -23.54
C ASN A 418 -3.11 21.83 -22.75
N LEU A 419 -1.84 21.44 -22.80
CA LEU A 419 -0.76 22.07 -22.03
C LEU A 419 -0.31 23.45 -22.57
N THR A 420 -0.82 23.86 -23.74
CA THR A 420 -0.51 25.15 -24.37
C THR A 420 -1.47 26.27 -23.95
N ASP A 421 -2.78 25.99 -23.87
CA ASP A 421 -3.83 26.98 -23.58
C ASP A 421 -4.67 26.67 -22.34
N GLY A 422 -4.45 25.51 -21.70
CA GLY A 422 -5.17 25.08 -20.50
C GLY A 422 -6.54 24.44 -20.77
N ALA A 423 -6.98 24.32 -22.02
CA ALA A 423 -8.33 23.87 -22.34
C ALA A 423 -8.60 22.44 -21.86
N THR A 424 -9.68 22.25 -21.09
CA THR A 424 -10.07 20.94 -20.54
C THR A 424 -11.39 20.41 -21.10
N ASN A 425 -11.47 19.10 -21.31
CA ASN A 425 -12.66 18.43 -21.84
C ASN A 425 -12.88 17.08 -21.14
N PRO A 426 -14.13 16.73 -20.74
CA PRO A 426 -14.42 15.45 -20.10
C PRO A 426 -14.40 14.29 -21.11
N ILE A 427 -13.76 13.18 -20.74
CA ILE A 427 -13.74 11.93 -21.50
C ILE A 427 -14.71 10.91 -20.89
N LEU A 428 -14.76 10.82 -19.55
CA LEU A 428 -15.74 10.06 -18.77
C LEU A 428 -15.91 10.67 -17.38
N ASN A 429 -17.13 10.63 -16.82
CA ASN A 429 -17.44 11.20 -15.49
C ASN A 429 -18.49 10.41 -14.66
N ASN A 430 -18.98 9.27 -15.17
CA ASN A 430 -19.95 8.42 -14.47
C ASN A 430 -19.87 6.96 -14.96
N PHE A 431 -20.25 6.02 -14.09
CA PHE A 431 -20.55 4.65 -14.48
C PHE A 431 -22.07 4.42 -14.46
N ARG A 432 -22.71 4.49 -15.63
CA ARG A 432 -24.15 4.25 -15.83
C ARG A 432 -25.03 5.13 -14.93
N GLY A 433 -24.73 6.43 -14.88
CA GLY A 433 -25.46 7.43 -14.10
C GLY A 433 -25.08 7.53 -12.62
N ARG A 434 -24.16 6.69 -12.12
CA ARG A 434 -23.54 6.86 -10.80
C ARG A 434 -22.21 7.59 -10.93
N HIS A 435 -21.92 8.49 -10.00
CA HIS A 435 -20.62 9.16 -9.96
C HIS A 435 -19.49 8.15 -9.73
N PHE A 436 -18.33 8.39 -10.34
CA PHE A 436 -17.11 7.73 -9.89
C PHE A 436 -16.78 8.15 -8.45
N ASN A 437 -16.13 7.26 -7.71
CA ASN A 437 -15.75 7.51 -6.33
C ASN A 437 -14.68 8.59 -6.27
N SER A 438 -13.51 8.31 -6.84
CA SER A 438 -12.33 9.16 -6.89
C SER A 438 -11.34 8.51 -7.88
N PRO A 439 -11.52 8.69 -9.20
CA PRO A 439 -10.58 8.22 -10.20
C PRO A 439 -9.17 8.66 -9.82
N ASN A 440 -8.26 7.69 -9.66
CA ASN A 440 -6.93 7.94 -9.17
C ASN A 440 -5.93 7.95 -10.32
N ASP A 441 -5.47 6.79 -10.79
CA ASP A 441 -4.41 6.71 -11.80
C ASP A 441 -4.92 6.08 -13.10
N LEU A 442 -4.23 6.34 -14.22
CA LEU A 442 -4.59 5.78 -15.53
C LEU A 442 -3.38 5.47 -16.43
N ILE A 443 -3.54 4.47 -17.30
CA ILE A 443 -2.61 4.18 -18.39
C ILE A 443 -3.37 3.90 -19.69
N PHE A 444 -2.72 4.16 -20.82
CA PHE A 444 -3.16 3.67 -22.13
C PHE A 444 -2.52 2.32 -22.45
N ASP A 445 -3.24 1.49 -23.21
CA ASP A 445 -2.64 0.38 -23.96
C ASP A 445 -2.29 0.78 -25.41
N SER A 446 -1.55 -0.09 -26.09
CA SER A 446 -1.08 0.04 -27.48
C SER A 446 -2.21 0.18 -28.51
N ARG A 447 -3.45 -0.11 -28.11
CA ARG A 447 -4.67 -0.05 -28.93
C ARG A 447 -5.51 1.20 -28.61
N GLY A 448 -5.06 2.06 -27.68
CA GLY A 448 -5.71 3.30 -27.28
C GLY A 448 -6.84 3.14 -26.25
N ASN A 449 -6.96 1.98 -25.60
CA ASN A 449 -7.86 1.81 -24.45
C ASN A 449 -7.23 2.41 -23.19
N ILE A 450 -8.06 2.85 -22.25
CA ILE A 450 -7.65 3.39 -20.95
C ILE A 450 -7.98 2.37 -19.86
N PHE A 451 -6.98 1.94 -19.09
CA PHE A 451 -7.19 1.32 -17.78
C PHE A 451 -7.09 2.41 -16.70
N PHE A 452 -7.99 2.39 -15.71
CA PHE A 452 -7.95 3.34 -14.59
C PHE A 452 -8.49 2.76 -13.28
N THR A 453 -8.02 3.31 -12.15
CA THR A 453 -8.50 2.95 -10.80
C THR A 453 -9.51 3.96 -10.27
N ASP A 454 -10.52 3.50 -9.52
CA ASP A 454 -11.56 4.31 -8.86
C ASP A 454 -11.71 3.94 -7.37
N PRO A 455 -10.67 4.21 -6.55
CA PRO A 455 -10.71 4.10 -5.09
C PRO A 455 -11.60 5.17 -4.45
N THR A 456 -11.68 5.20 -3.12
CA THR A 456 -12.52 6.15 -2.35
C THR A 456 -11.73 7.26 -1.64
N TYR A 457 -10.48 7.50 -2.04
CA TYR A 457 -9.58 8.46 -1.37
C TYR A 457 -10.20 9.85 -1.16
N GLY A 458 -10.89 10.42 -2.15
CA GLY A 458 -11.47 11.76 -1.99
C GLY A 458 -12.61 11.86 -0.99
N ARG A 459 -13.26 10.73 -0.66
CA ARG A 459 -14.20 10.68 0.46
C ARG A 459 -13.47 10.52 1.79
N ALA A 460 -12.43 9.68 1.83
CA ALA A 460 -11.63 9.42 3.03
C ALA A 460 -10.88 10.69 3.49
N SER A 461 -10.23 11.40 2.56
CA SER A 461 -9.55 12.68 2.73
C SER A 461 -10.51 13.89 2.81
N GLN A 462 -11.82 13.66 2.78
CA GLN A 462 -12.87 14.66 2.94
C GLN A 462 -12.79 15.86 1.98
N TRP A 463 -12.31 15.66 0.75
CA TRP A 463 -12.06 16.78 -0.17
C TRP A 463 -13.34 17.52 -0.58
N PRO A 464 -13.27 18.85 -0.80
CA PRO A 464 -14.44 19.67 -1.11
C PRO A 464 -15.25 19.16 -2.30
N GLY A 465 -16.57 19.03 -2.12
CA GLY A 465 -17.52 18.65 -3.15
C GLY A 465 -17.63 17.14 -3.45
N VAL A 466 -16.77 16.29 -2.87
CA VAL A 466 -16.86 14.83 -3.04
C VAL A 466 -18.09 14.29 -2.31
N GLN A 467 -18.95 13.55 -3.03
CA GLN A 467 -20.16 12.94 -2.48
C GLN A 467 -19.87 11.56 -1.85
N ASP A 468 -20.85 10.99 -1.14
CA ASP A 468 -20.75 9.61 -0.67
C ASP A 468 -20.60 8.61 -1.84
N PRO A 469 -19.73 7.59 -1.70
CA PRO A 469 -19.44 6.60 -2.75
C PRO A 469 -20.68 5.88 -3.29
N GLN A 470 -20.70 5.65 -4.60
CA GLN A 470 -21.82 5.01 -5.32
C GLN A 470 -21.39 3.72 -6.05
N LEU A 471 -20.10 3.36 -5.94
CA LEU A 471 -19.45 2.23 -6.60
C LEU A 471 -18.47 1.57 -5.61
N PRO A 472 -18.15 0.27 -5.75
CA PRO A 472 -17.01 -0.33 -5.03
C PRO A 472 -15.69 0.29 -5.49
N ASN A 473 -14.65 0.27 -4.64
CA ASN A 473 -13.27 0.52 -5.08
C ASN A 473 -12.91 -0.46 -6.21
N SER A 474 -12.59 0.04 -7.41
CA SER A 474 -12.61 -0.77 -8.64
C SER A 474 -11.50 -0.40 -9.63
N ILE A 475 -11.20 -1.32 -10.56
CA ILE A 475 -10.46 -1.03 -11.81
C ILE A 475 -11.47 -1.01 -12.96
N TYR A 476 -11.30 -0.10 -13.91
CA TYR A 476 -12.09 0.00 -15.13
C TYR A 476 -11.22 -0.09 -16.40
N HIS A 477 -11.81 -0.62 -17.47
CA HIS A 477 -11.32 -0.53 -18.85
C HIS A 477 -12.30 0.30 -19.67
N PHE A 478 -11.79 1.30 -20.38
CA PHE A 478 -12.55 2.17 -21.27
C PHE A 478 -11.96 2.20 -22.67
N ASP A 479 -12.80 1.89 -23.67
CA ASP A 479 -12.50 2.08 -25.09
C ASP A 479 -12.97 3.48 -25.52
N PRO A 480 -12.08 4.44 -25.85
CA PRO A 480 -12.47 5.79 -26.24
C PRO A 480 -13.11 5.87 -27.63
N HIS A 481 -12.98 4.84 -28.48
CA HIS A 481 -13.58 4.79 -29.81
C HIS A 481 -15.02 4.27 -29.75
N THR A 482 -15.26 3.08 -29.20
CA THR A 482 -16.62 2.51 -29.07
C THR A 482 -17.40 3.06 -27.88
N LYS A 483 -16.73 3.80 -26.98
CA LYS A 483 -17.25 4.26 -25.67
C LYS A 483 -17.63 3.12 -24.73
N THR A 484 -17.06 1.93 -24.93
CA THR A 484 -17.31 0.76 -24.07
C THR A 484 -16.56 0.89 -22.74
N LEU A 485 -17.30 1.15 -21.66
CA LEU A 485 -16.80 1.16 -20.29
C LEU A 485 -17.16 -0.13 -19.56
N ARG A 486 -16.15 -0.82 -19.00
CA ARG A 486 -16.28 -2.06 -18.22
C ARG A 486 -15.58 -1.90 -16.88
N THR A 487 -16.16 -2.44 -15.81
CA THR A 487 -15.40 -2.75 -14.58
C THR A 487 -14.65 -4.06 -14.80
N LEU A 488 -13.45 -4.19 -14.25
CA LEU A 488 -12.62 -5.40 -14.33
C LEU A 488 -12.66 -6.17 -13.01
N SER A 489 -12.06 -7.37 -12.99
CA SER A 489 -11.78 -8.10 -11.75
C SER A 489 -10.85 -7.29 -10.87
N ASN A 490 -11.27 -6.94 -9.65
CA ASN A 490 -10.49 -6.15 -8.70
C ASN A 490 -10.01 -6.95 -7.48
N SER A 491 -10.59 -8.12 -7.17
CA SER A 491 -10.13 -8.96 -6.05
C SER A 491 -8.69 -9.44 -6.30
N PRO A 492 -7.75 -9.28 -5.33
CA PRO A 492 -7.98 -9.03 -3.90
C PRO A 492 -7.85 -7.57 -3.43
N LEU A 493 -7.76 -6.60 -4.35
CA LEU A 493 -7.45 -5.19 -4.05
C LEU A 493 -8.52 -4.55 -3.16
N LEU A 494 -8.07 -3.77 -2.16
CA LEU A 494 -8.94 -3.01 -1.26
C LEU A 494 -8.97 -1.51 -1.60
N PHE A 495 -7.81 -0.89 -1.80
CA PHE A 495 -7.64 0.51 -2.20
C PHE A 495 -6.70 0.58 -3.43
N PRO A 496 -7.22 0.29 -4.64
CA PRO A 496 -6.43 0.24 -5.85
C PRO A 496 -5.96 1.64 -6.25
N ASN A 497 -4.67 1.79 -6.51
CA ASN A 497 -4.01 3.07 -6.73
C ASN A 497 -3.26 3.11 -8.08
N GLY A 498 -1.94 3.30 -8.10
CA GLY A 498 -1.12 3.31 -9.31
C GLY A 498 -1.18 1.99 -10.07
N LEU A 499 -1.06 2.07 -11.39
CA LEU A 499 -1.20 0.91 -12.28
C LEU A 499 -0.27 1.01 -13.50
N ALA A 500 0.22 -0.13 -13.97
CA ALA A 500 1.06 -0.20 -15.17
C ALA A 500 0.92 -1.53 -15.91
N LEU A 501 1.00 -1.49 -17.23
CA LEU A 501 1.05 -2.69 -18.09
C LEU A 501 2.50 -3.17 -18.23
N SER A 502 2.68 -4.49 -18.39
CA SER A 502 3.95 -5.08 -18.85
C SER A 502 4.32 -4.61 -20.27
N VAL A 503 5.58 -4.80 -20.66
CA VAL A 503 6.11 -4.37 -21.97
C VAL A 503 5.40 -5.05 -23.16
N ASP A 504 4.80 -6.22 -22.93
CA ASP A 504 3.98 -7.01 -23.85
C ASP A 504 2.46 -6.80 -23.66
N GLU A 505 2.05 -6.01 -22.67
CA GLU A 505 0.67 -5.76 -22.23
C GLU A 505 -0.13 -7.01 -21.77
N GLU A 506 0.52 -8.17 -21.61
CA GLU A 506 -0.13 -9.42 -21.16
C GLU A 506 -0.36 -9.46 -19.63
N THR A 507 0.29 -8.59 -18.86
CA THR A 507 0.12 -8.44 -17.41
C THR A 507 -0.19 -6.99 -17.03
N LEU A 508 -1.20 -6.79 -16.17
CA LEU A 508 -1.48 -5.52 -15.49
C LEU A 508 -1.00 -5.60 -14.04
N TYR A 509 -0.11 -4.69 -13.66
CA TYR A 509 0.32 -4.45 -12.28
C TYR A 509 -0.54 -3.35 -11.67
N VAL A 510 -1.00 -3.55 -10.43
CA VAL A 510 -1.81 -2.57 -9.68
C VAL A 510 -1.36 -2.52 -8.23
N ALA A 511 -1.08 -1.32 -7.73
CA ALA A 511 -0.81 -1.06 -6.32
C ALA A 511 -2.11 -1.06 -5.50
N ASP A 512 -2.03 -1.56 -4.27
CA ASP A 512 -3.06 -1.52 -3.24
C ASP A 512 -2.51 -0.77 -2.02
N SER A 513 -2.72 0.54 -1.98
CA SER A 513 -2.23 1.43 -0.91
C SER A 513 -3.13 1.38 0.33
N ASN A 514 -3.69 0.21 0.63
CA ASN A 514 -4.61 0.00 1.75
C ASN A 514 -3.96 0.40 3.08
N SER A 515 -4.51 1.46 3.68
CA SER A 515 -4.00 2.14 4.87
C SER A 515 -4.88 1.89 6.10
N THR A 516 -5.53 0.72 6.20
CA THR A 516 -6.50 0.38 7.25
C THR A 516 -5.95 0.69 8.67
N PHE A 517 -6.45 1.79 9.26
CA PHE A 517 -6.04 2.37 10.54
C PHE A 517 -4.56 2.79 10.65
N ASN A 518 -3.85 3.01 9.54
CA ASN A 518 -2.40 3.25 9.48
C ASN A 518 -1.58 2.21 10.26
N SER A 519 -2.06 0.97 10.32
CA SER A 519 -1.41 -0.12 11.04
C SER A 519 -0.22 -0.71 10.25
N LEU A 520 0.85 -1.09 10.95
CA LEU A 520 1.93 -1.93 10.39
C LEU A 520 1.41 -3.25 9.80
N THR A 521 0.29 -3.77 10.31
CA THR A 521 -0.38 -4.97 9.81
C THR A 521 -1.25 -4.74 8.57
N SER A 522 -1.26 -3.52 8.01
CA SER A 522 -1.97 -3.24 6.75
C SER A 522 -1.29 -3.95 5.59
N VAL A 523 -2.06 -4.77 4.86
CA VAL A 523 -1.63 -5.41 3.62
C VAL A 523 -1.51 -4.32 2.55
N ARG A 524 -0.29 -4.08 2.06
CA ARG A 524 0.13 -2.94 1.23
C ARG A 524 0.96 -3.47 0.06
N ASN A 525 0.29 -3.81 -1.04
CA ASN A 525 0.84 -4.75 -2.02
C ASN A 525 0.84 -4.18 -3.44
N VAL A 526 1.72 -4.71 -4.30
CA VAL A 526 1.55 -4.65 -5.76
C VAL A 526 1.13 -6.04 -6.24
N TRP A 527 -0.01 -6.11 -6.91
CA TRP A 527 -0.58 -7.34 -7.48
C TRP A 527 -0.42 -7.32 -9.01
N ALA A 528 -0.20 -8.49 -9.60
CA ALA A 528 -0.27 -8.70 -11.04
C ALA A 528 -1.51 -9.52 -11.41
N PHE A 529 -2.08 -9.19 -12.56
CA PHE A 529 -3.21 -9.86 -13.19
C PHE A 529 -2.89 -10.16 -14.67
N ASP A 530 -3.33 -11.30 -15.18
CA ASP A 530 -3.24 -11.60 -16.62
C ASP A 530 -4.32 -10.83 -17.38
N VAL A 531 -3.94 -10.19 -18.50
CA VAL A 531 -4.78 -9.29 -19.29
C VAL A 531 -5.47 -10.07 -20.41
N GLU A 532 -6.51 -10.80 -20.04
CA GLU A 532 -7.26 -11.65 -20.96
C GLU A 532 -8.20 -10.87 -21.89
N HIS A 533 -8.52 -11.50 -23.02
CA HIS A 533 -9.56 -11.05 -23.95
C HIS A 533 -9.44 -9.56 -24.35
N GLN A 534 -8.25 -9.13 -24.77
CA GLN A 534 -8.00 -7.77 -25.26
C GLN A 534 -8.32 -6.68 -24.19
N GLY A 535 -8.00 -6.96 -22.92
CA GLY A 535 -8.25 -6.06 -21.79
C GLY A 535 -9.67 -6.14 -21.23
N ALA A 536 -10.51 -7.06 -21.72
CA ALA A 536 -11.89 -7.21 -21.25
C ALA A 536 -12.02 -7.98 -19.94
N ILE A 537 -11.01 -8.77 -19.54
CA ILE A 537 -10.99 -9.60 -18.33
C ILE A 537 -9.61 -9.49 -17.67
N LEU A 538 -9.58 -9.49 -16.34
CA LEU A 538 -8.37 -9.69 -15.54
C LEU A 538 -8.45 -11.03 -14.81
N ALA A 539 -7.38 -11.83 -14.89
CA ALA A 539 -7.30 -13.18 -14.35
C ALA A 539 -6.05 -13.39 -13.47
N ASN A 540 -5.96 -14.56 -12.83
CA ASN A 540 -4.79 -15.07 -12.09
C ASN A 540 -4.06 -14.05 -11.18
N PRO A 541 -4.78 -13.41 -10.23
CA PRO A 541 -4.19 -12.45 -9.30
C PRO A 541 -3.04 -13.07 -8.49
N ARG A 542 -1.87 -12.46 -8.54
CA ARG A 542 -0.65 -12.91 -7.86
C ARG A 542 0.07 -11.76 -7.17
N LEU A 543 0.60 -12.00 -5.98
CA LEU A 543 1.40 -11.03 -5.24
C LEU A 543 2.76 -10.88 -5.94
N VAL A 544 3.18 -9.64 -6.22
CA VAL A 544 4.48 -9.33 -6.81
C VAL A 544 5.40 -8.64 -5.82
N TYR A 545 4.86 -7.74 -5.00
CA TYR A 545 5.61 -6.98 -4.00
C TYR A 545 4.72 -6.60 -2.82
N GLN A 546 5.32 -6.43 -1.65
CA GLN A 546 4.68 -5.84 -0.47
C GLN A 546 5.61 -4.75 0.06
N ALA A 547 5.07 -3.54 0.26
CA ALA A 547 5.85 -2.40 0.75
C ALA A 547 6.25 -2.60 2.22
N GLU A 548 7.53 -2.36 2.50
CA GLU A 548 8.08 -2.26 3.85
C GLU A 548 7.49 -1.03 4.54
N SER A 549 7.83 0.16 4.03
CA SER A 549 7.44 1.47 4.55
C SER A 549 6.45 2.20 3.63
N GLY A 550 5.68 3.13 4.21
CA GLY A 550 4.67 3.92 3.51
C GLY A 550 3.57 3.04 2.92
N TRP A 551 3.27 3.25 1.65
CA TRP A 551 2.36 2.44 0.85
C TRP A 551 2.89 2.37 -0.59
N PRO A 552 2.65 1.29 -1.36
CA PRO A 552 2.90 1.33 -2.78
C PRO A 552 1.87 2.25 -3.42
N ASP A 553 2.32 3.28 -4.12
CA ASP A 553 1.46 4.34 -4.65
C ASP A 553 1.50 4.33 -6.19
N GLY A 554 2.12 5.32 -6.85
CA GLY A 554 2.40 5.30 -8.28
C GLY A 554 3.32 4.15 -8.71
N VAL A 555 3.01 3.53 -9.85
CA VAL A 555 3.78 2.40 -10.41
C VAL A 555 4.08 2.64 -11.89
N ARG A 556 5.29 2.24 -12.32
CA ARG A 556 5.71 2.20 -13.73
C ARG A 556 6.48 0.92 -14.04
N VAL A 557 6.47 0.51 -15.31
CA VAL A 557 7.30 -0.59 -15.82
C VAL A 557 8.47 -0.01 -16.64
N SER A 558 9.68 -0.50 -16.37
CA SER A 558 10.89 -0.10 -17.08
C SER A 558 11.01 -0.74 -18.46
N ARG A 559 11.98 -0.29 -19.29
CA ARG A 559 12.23 -0.89 -20.61
C ARG A 559 12.73 -2.33 -20.51
N SER A 560 13.37 -2.67 -19.39
CA SER A 560 13.76 -4.04 -19.02
C SER A 560 12.66 -4.87 -18.33
N GLY A 561 11.45 -4.34 -18.14
CA GLY A 561 10.34 -5.07 -17.51
C GLY A 561 10.41 -5.15 -15.98
N LEU A 562 11.18 -4.29 -15.32
CA LEU A 562 11.19 -4.13 -13.86
C LEU A 562 10.06 -3.20 -13.43
N LEU A 563 9.51 -3.40 -12.23
CA LEU A 563 8.59 -2.43 -11.63
C LEU A 563 9.37 -1.37 -10.88
N PHE A 564 9.00 -0.11 -11.07
CA PHE A 564 9.42 1.03 -10.26
C PHE A 564 8.18 1.46 -9.46
N VAL A 565 8.25 1.35 -8.13
CA VAL A 565 7.11 1.51 -7.21
C VAL A 565 7.41 2.66 -6.25
N ALA A 566 6.59 3.71 -6.26
CA ALA A 566 6.67 4.82 -5.32
C ALA A 566 6.23 4.39 -3.91
N VAL A 567 7.02 4.77 -2.90
CA VAL A 567 6.85 4.39 -1.48
C VAL A 567 7.42 5.46 -0.54
N ALA A 568 7.32 5.26 0.79
CA ALA A 568 8.10 6.04 1.74
C ALA A 568 9.62 5.78 1.56
N GLY A 569 10.42 6.83 1.72
CA GLY A 569 11.89 6.77 1.57
C GLY A 569 12.37 6.61 0.12
N GLY A 570 11.49 6.56 -0.88
CA GLY A 570 11.89 6.61 -2.29
C GLY A 570 11.12 5.70 -3.25
N VAL A 571 11.82 5.07 -4.19
CA VAL A 571 11.23 4.15 -5.18
C VAL A 571 11.90 2.79 -5.09
N ASP A 572 11.08 1.76 -4.88
CA ASP A 572 11.51 0.36 -4.90
C ASP A 572 11.48 -0.22 -6.31
N VAL A 573 12.55 -0.94 -6.65
CA VAL A 573 12.76 -1.54 -7.96
C VAL A 573 12.70 -3.06 -7.85
N VAL A 574 11.65 -3.64 -8.41
CA VAL A 574 11.27 -5.04 -8.24
C VAL A 574 11.38 -5.80 -9.56
N ALA A 575 11.89 -7.02 -9.54
CA ALA A 575 11.82 -7.96 -10.66
C ALA A 575 10.49 -8.74 -10.61
N PRO A 576 9.46 -8.38 -11.43
CA PRO A 576 8.12 -8.96 -11.27
C PRO A 576 8.06 -10.45 -11.58
N ALA A 577 8.93 -10.95 -12.48
CA ALA A 577 9.03 -12.36 -12.83
C ALA A 577 9.46 -13.27 -11.66
N THR A 578 9.99 -12.71 -10.56
CA THR A 578 10.43 -13.46 -9.38
C THR A 578 9.92 -12.88 -8.05
N GLY A 579 9.18 -11.75 -8.08
CA GLY A 579 8.77 -11.01 -6.87
C GLY A 579 9.92 -10.52 -5.98
N LEU A 580 11.12 -10.29 -6.55
CA LEU A 580 12.30 -9.90 -5.79
C LEU A 580 12.51 -8.39 -5.83
N LEU A 581 12.56 -7.75 -4.65
CA LEU A 581 13.15 -6.43 -4.50
C LEU A 581 14.64 -6.51 -4.89
N LEU A 582 15.05 -5.73 -5.89
CA LEU A 582 16.44 -5.61 -6.30
C LEU A 582 17.12 -4.47 -5.54
N GLY A 583 16.44 -3.33 -5.43
CA GLY A 583 16.98 -2.14 -4.79
C GLY A 583 15.96 -1.02 -4.58
N LYS A 584 16.38 0.01 -3.84
CA LYS A 584 15.65 1.27 -3.64
C LYS A 584 16.47 2.44 -4.18
N ILE A 585 15.83 3.31 -4.94
CA ILE A 585 16.30 4.68 -5.19
C ILE A 585 15.92 5.49 -3.95
N ASN A 586 16.90 5.78 -3.09
CA ASN A 586 16.68 6.23 -1.72
C ASN A 586 16.65 7.76 -1.63
N VAL A 587 15.53 8.31 -1.17
CA VAL A 587 15.35 9.72 -0.77
C VAL A 587 14.84 9.74 0.68
N PRO A 588 15.76 9.59 1.66
CA PRO A 588 15.40 9.41 3.05
C PRO A 588 14.75 10.67 3.63
N GLY A 589 13.71 10.49 4.44
CA GLY A 589 12.93 11.57 5.06
C GLY A 589 11.80 12.17 4.21
N ASP A 590 11.55 11.68 2.99
CA ASP A 590 10.37 12.04 2.18
C ASP A 590 9.52 10.80 1.83
N ILE A 591 8.29 11.02 1.38
CA ILE A 591 7.41 10.01 0.77
C ILE A 591 7.35 10.32 -0.72
N VAL A 592 7.74 9.39 -1.58
CA VAL A 592 7.49 9.50 -3.01
C VAL A 592 6.10 8.94 -3.27
N PHE A 593 5.24 9.75 -3.88
CA PHE A 593 3.87 9.37 -4.20
C PHE A 593 3.76 8.82 -5.61
N ASN A 594 4.53 9.35 -6.56
CA ASN A 594 4.46 8.89 -7.93
C ASN A 594 5.82 9.05 -8.67
N VAL A 595 5.98 8.31 -9.77
CA VAL A 595 7.26 8.12 -10.46
C VAL A 595 7.03 8.04 -11.97
N GLU A 596 7.90 8.68 -12.76
CA GLU A 596 7.74 8.82 -14.21
C GLU A 596 9.10 8.72 -14.94
N PRO A 597 9.25 7.84 -15.96
CA PRO A 597 10.44 7.82 -16.81
C PRO A 597 10.39 8.94 -17.85
N ALA A 598 11.49 9.68 -18.05
CA ALA A 598 11.56 10.68 -19.12
C ALA A 598 11.70 10.02 -20.52
N GLY A 599 12.44 8.92 -20.61
CA GLY A 599 12.54 8.07 -21.79
C GLY A 599 13.11 8.72 -23.06
N GLY A 600 13.18 7.95 -24.15
CA GLY A 600 13.54 8.44 -25.48
C GLY A 600 15.00 8.90 -25.55
N GLU A 601 15.24 10.18 -25.84
CA GLU A 601 16.60 10.76 -25.77
C GLU A 601 17.13 10.88 -24.32
N ARG A 602 16.25 10.71 -23.33
CA ARG A 602 16.53 10.72 -21.89
C ARG A 602 16.19 9.38 -21.22
N ASP A 603 16.26 8.30 -21.99
CA ASP A 603 16.29 6.93 -21.46
C ASP A 603 17.24 6.85 -20.25
N GLY A 604 16.76 6.28 -19.14
CA GLY A 604 17.51 6.20 -17.87
C GLY A 604 17.46 7.45 -16.98
N VAL A 605 16.71 8.49 -17.36
CA VAL A 605 16.27 9.54 -16.43
C VAL A 605 14.89 9.20 -15.91
N TRP A 606 14.77 9.13 -14.58
CA TRP A 606 13.54 8.87 -13.84
C TRP A 606 13.24 10.04 -12.91
N LEU A 607 11.98 10.45 -12.84
CA LEU A 607 11.50 11.62 -12.14
C LEU A 607 10.58 11.18 -11.02
N LEU A 608 10.75 11.73 -9.82
CA LEU A 608 10.06 11.32 -8.60
C LEU A 608 9.38 12.53 -7.98
N THR A 609 8.09 12.42 -7.64
CA THR A 609 7.33 13.47 -6.94
C THR A 609 7.11 13.08 -5.48
N GLY A 610 7.69 13.89 -4.60
CA GLY A 610 7.64 13.74 -3.15
C GLY A 610 6.51 14.55 -2.48
N SER A 611 6.64 14.80 -1.17
CA SER A 611 5.66 15.59 -0.41
C SER A 611 5.69 17.08 -0.83
N ASN A 612 6.91 17.61 -1.02
CA ASN A 612 7.14 18.98 -1.48
C ASN A 612 8.41 19.12 -2.34
N VAL A 613 8.96 18.02 -2.84
CA VAL A 613 10.22 17.96 -3.57
C VAL A 613 10.05 17.15 -4.85
N VAL A 614 10.67 17.61 -5.93
CA VAL A 614 10.81 16.83 -7.18
C VAL A 614 12.27 16.44 -7.34
N TYR A 615 12.49 15.14 -7.53
CA TYR A 615 13.82 14.55 -7.73
C TYR A 615 13.98 13.99 -9.14
N LYS A 616 15.24 13.87 -9.56
CA LYS A 616 15.70 13.32 -10.84
C LYS A 616 16.77 12.26 -10.56
N ALA A 617 16.39 10.99 -10.63
CA ALA A 617 17.32 9.87 -10.63
C ALA A 617 17.86 9.64 -12.04
N THR A 618 19.18 9.45 -12.16
CA THR A 618 19.84 9.23 -13.46
C THR A 618 20.61 7.92 -13.42
N ILE A 619 20.05 6.85 -14.00
CA ILE A 619 20.49 5.44 -13.91
C ILE A 619 20.81 4.84 -15.28
N ALA A 620 21.46 3.68 -15.33
CA ALA A 620 21.92 3.01 -16.54
C ALA A 620 20.83 2.22 -17.29
N GLU A 621 19.78 1.76 -16.60
CA GLU A 621 18.58 1.17 -17.22
C GLU A 621 18.01 2.11 -18.30
N GLY A 622 17.42 1.54 -19.35
CA GLY A 622 16.92 2.28 -20.51
C GLY A 622 18.02 2.79 -21.45
N ARG A 623 19.15 3.32 -20.95
CA ARG A 623 20.19 3.97 -21.78
C ARG A 623 20.71 3.04 -22.87
N LYS A 624 20.85 3.56 -24.09
CA LYS A 624 21.64 2.91 -25.14
C LYS A 624 23.09 2.80 -24.67
N ARG A 625 23.63 1.58 -24.58
CA ARG A 625 25.05 1.36 -24.26
C ARG A 625 25.95 1.99 -25.34
N VAL A 626 26.64 3.08 -24.99
CA VAL A 626 27.56 3.78 -25.90
C VAL A 626 28.98 3.25 -25.72
N GLY A 627 29.56 2.72 -26.80
CA GLY A 627 30.90 2.13 -26.79
C GLY A 627 30.87 0.62 -26.51
N GLY A 628 31.57 -0.15 -27.35
CA GLY A 628 31.56 -1.61 -27.28
C GLY A 628 32.86 -2.19 -26.75
N PHE A 629 32.76 -3.17 -25.85
CA PHE A 629 33.41 -4.44 -26.12
C PHE A 629 32.47 -5.32 -26.96
N GLY A 630 33.04 -6.23 -27.75
CA GLY A 630 32.34 -6.85 -28.87
C GLY A 630 31.06 -7.58 -28.48
N GLY A 631 29.97 -7.31 -29.22
CA GLY A 631 28.72 -8.05 -29.09
C GLY A 631 28.86 -9.48 -29.59
N GLY A 632 29.22 -10.40 -28.70
CA GLY A 632 28.97 -11.83 -28.90
C GLY A 632 27.46 -12.08 -28.91
N VAL A 633 26.99 -12.93 -29.82
CA VAL A 633 25.56 -13.21 -30.01
C VAL A 633 25.09 -14.21 -28.94
N VAL A 634 24.59 -13.70 -27.81
CA VAL A 634 24.03 -14.53 -26.72
C VAL A 634 22.56 -14.91 -26.97
N SER A 635 22.12 -14.92 -28.24
CA SER A 635 20.73 -15.21 -28.64
C SER A 635 20.57 -16.48 -29.49
N GLU A 636 21.63 -17.26 -29.70
CA GLU A 636 21.56 -18.56 -30.40
C GLU A 636 22.04 -19.74 -29.55
N GLU A 637 23.15 -19.62 -28.80
CA GLU A 637 23.68 -20.74 -27.98
C GLU A 637 22.78 -21.15 -26.81
N VAL A 638 22.03 -20.22 -26.20
CA VAL A 638 21.10 -20.55 -25.11
C VAL A 638 19.91 -21.38 -25.62
N GLY A 639 19.45 -21.10 -26.85
CA GLY A 639 18.41 -21.88 -27.51
C GLY A 639 18.89 -23.29 -27.86
N SER A 640 20.09 -23.41 -28.44
CA SER A 640 20.64 -24.71 -28.84
C SER A 640 20.95 -25.61 -27.64
N MET A 641 21.46 -25.07 -26.52
CA MET A 641 21.60 -25.83 -25.28
C MET A 641 20.26 -26.29 -24.71
N ALA A 642 19.23 -25.43 -24.72
CA ALA A 642 17.89 -25.80 -24.24
C ALA A 642 17.27 -26.94 -25.07
N GLU A 643 17.31 -26.85 -26.40
CA GLU A 643 16.85 -27.94 -27.28
C GLU A 643 17.66 -29.23 -27.10
N GLN A 644 18.99 -29.13 -26.93
CA GLN A 644 19.84 -30.30 -26.79
C GLN A 644 19.60 -31.04 -25.45
N TYR A 645 19.37 -30.31 -24.35
CA TYR A 645 19.01 -30.92 -23.06
C TYR A 645 17.58 -31.47 -23.03
N LEU A 646 16.59 -30.74 -23.55
CA LEU A 646 15.19 -31.18 -23.57
C LEU A 646 14.99 -32.37 -24.54
N GLY A 647 15.60 -32.31 -25.73
CA GLY A 647 15.58 -33.41 -26.70
C GLY A 647 16.27 -34.67 -26.16
N GLY A 648 17.39 -34.52 -25.43
CA GLY A 648 18.05 -35.62 -24.74
C GLY A 648 17.16 -36.25 -23.67
N ALA A 649 16.51 -35.45 -22.83
CA ALA A 649 15.61 -35.92 -21.77
C ALA A 649 14.39 -36.66 -22.34
N MET A 650 13.70 -36.09 -23.34
CA MET A 650 12.55 -36.75 -23.98
C MET A 650 12.97 -38.04 -24.72
N GLY A 651 14.11 -38.04 -25.41
CA GLY A 651 14.65 -39.23 -26.08
C GLY A 651 14.97 -40.38 -25.12
N ALA A 652 15.51 -40.06 -23.93
CA ALA A 652 15.73 -41.04 -22.88
C ALA A 652 14.41 -41.58 -22.29
N MET A 653 13.45 -40.70 -22.01
CA MET A 653 12.15 -41.07 -21.42
C MET A 653 11.32 -41.95 -22.36
N GLN A 654 11.32 -41.65 -23.67
CA GLN A 654 10.66 -42.47 -24.70
C GLN A 654 11.28 -43.88 -24.78
N ASN A 655 12.61 -43.99 -24.70
CA ASN A 655 13.32 -45.28 -24.70
C ASN A 655 13.08 -46.07 -23.41
N ALA A 656 12.98 -45.41 -22.25
CA ALA A 656 12.61 -46.07 -20.99
C ALA A 656 11.19 -46.64 -21.07
N TYR A 657 10.22 -45.89 -21.59
CA TYR A 657 8.84 -46.34 -21.76
C TYR A 657 8.74 -47.56 -22.68
N GLN A 658 9.43 -47.56 -23.83
CA GLN A 658 9.45 -48.71 -24.75
C GLN A 658 10.12 -49.96 -24.16
N ARG A 659 11.01 -49.83 -23.16
CA ARG A 659 11.63 -50.96 -22.43
C ARG A 659 10.83 -51.47 -21.23
N VAL A 660 9.72 -50.80 -20.89
CA VAL A 660 8.77 -51.23 -19.85
C VAL A 660 7.51 -51.86 -20.48
N MET A 661 7.32 -51.65 -21.79
CA MET A 661 6.16 -52.12 -22.57
C MET A 661 6.50 -53.29 -23.52
N ALA A 662 7.66 -53.94 -23.34
CA ALA A 662 8.18 -55.05 -24.14
C ALA A 662 8.87 -56.09 -23.25
#